data_AF-A0A1I1KGV9-F1
#
_entry.id   AF-A0A1I1KGV9-F1
#
_cell.length_a   1.000
_cell.length_b   1.000
_cell.length_c   1.000
_cell.angle_alpha   90.00
_cell.angle_beta   90.00
_cell.angle_gamma   90.00
#
_symmetry.space_group_name_H-M   'P 1'
#
loop_
_entity.id
_entity.type
_entity.pdbx_description
1 polymer ?
#
loop_
_entity_poly.entity_id
_entity_poly.type
_entity_poly.pdbx_seq_one_letter_code
_entity_poly.pdbx_strand_id
1 'polypeptide(L)'
;MSNKQDRMIRLARVLRYNRDRIDKALTLFNDKKRPLFYAVPFLLQINHPDFPGYIDDPEIIYGLVLYPYTKEIQHALLKIFPNQKKLIDDPREIWPKKRCIEALSLMGSIGTAAQSEKSDLDYWVCVDGETVKDVRWELLQKKLTLIELWVWSTHKLEVHFFLSDIERVRNNDFGAADGESAGSAQPTFLKNEYYSTNVMISGKVPFWWITPCNCSKEYYQQEYLALKKGNELNPNHFIDLGNVEKLEENEMFGAAIWQLTKAMDSPFKSVLKMAKLEVFLDNAQKRIPLCNILKGRVHKGVNSKKNSRYTDPYALMFDSIISYYEKNNPKFNELFKICLYIKSDCALSNQFTDNLTTFKQNMIFQYLQSWNWQQDTIENYDSVKNWEFQKVSVLGQQIHSFLIGCYRRLSTQIQGHEQLVNNEDMTVIGRKIVSFYSVKPGKIQYLKRAFETGLIQSDITITMELDLSFDTKQRWSAFRGRLNYPDTMHENPCFLKDSSDPVDLVLWCIFNRIIDKHPRFYLLQSHLTINVDDISELINDALMDFHPIRVSELSREKLLEPCQITHCLLVINFSSHKSVADVETVRVIYLTSWGELFSFAGIKSFTDIKHEFISQATLPFCRLFTPSRNKRKVLYKFVEQLVDFDFDKVGLEIKKKV
;
A
#
# COMPACT_ATOMS: atom_id res chain seq x y z
N MET A 1 35.70 -12.20 28.70
CA MET A 1 35.58 -13.35 27.77
C MET A 1 36.27 -12.96 26.48
N SER A 2 36.94 -13.90 25.79
CA SER A 2 37.57 -13.58 24.50
C SER A 2 36.49 -13.14 23.50
N ASN A 3 36.77 -12.12 22.68
CA ASN A 3 35.90 -11.65 21.59
C ASN A 3 35.43 -12.82 20.67
N LYS A 4 36.18 -13.94 20.67
CA LYS A 4 35.88 -15.20 20.00
C LYS A 4 34.63 -15.93 20.56
N GLN A 5 34.61 -16.23 21.87
CA GLN A 5 33.53 -16.98 22.52
C GLN A 5 32.19 -16.25 22.41
N ASP A 6 32.23 -14.92 22.45
CA ASP A 6 31.05 -14.07 22.30
C ASP A 6 30.41 -14.19 20.91
N ARG A 7 31.21 -14.29 19.83
CA ARG A 7 30.67 -14.42 18.46
C ARG A 7 29.94 -15.75 18.25
N MET A 8 30.46 -16.85 18.79
CA MET A 8 29.79 -18.15 18.71
C MET A 8 28.46 -18.16 19.49
N ILE A 9 28.45 -17.56 20.68
CA ILE A 9 27.22 -17.43 21.48
C ILE A 9 26.18 -16.58 20.75
N ARG A 10 26.59 -15.45 20.15
CA ARG A 10 25.70 -14.61 19.32
C ARG A 10 25.14 -15.39 18.14
N LEU A 11 25.97 -16.10 17.39
CA LEU A 11 25.53 -16.92 16.26
C LEU A 11 24.50 -17.97 16.69
N ALA A 12 24.76 -18.72 17.76
CA ALA A 12 23.83 -19.72 18.26
C ALA A 12 22.47 -19.12 18.69
N ARG A 13 22.49 -17.93 19.32
CA ARG A 13 21.27 -17.19 19.71
C ARG A 13 20.50 -16.68 18.49
N VAL A 14 21.20 -16.17 17.48
CA VAL A 14 20.61 -15.69 16.22
C VAL A 14 19.99 -16.82 15.42
N LEU A 15 20.67 -17.97 15.26
CA LEU A 15 20.12 -19.13 14.57
C LEU A 15 18.87 -19.68 15.27
N ARG A 16 18.87 -19.67 16.62
CA ARG A 16 17.68 -20.02 17.41
C ARG A 16 16.53 -19.05 17.19
N TYR A 17 16.80 -17.75 17.21
CA TYR A 17 15.81 -16.72 16.92
C TYR A 17 15.22 -16.87 15.52
N ASN A 18 16.07 -17.09 14.51
CA ASN A 18 15.64 -17.29 13.14
C ASN A 18 14.75 -18.52 12.98
N ARG A 19 15.12 -19.64 13.62
CA ARG A 19 14.28 -20.85 13.65
C ARG A 19 12.92 -20.57 14.28
N ASP A 20 12.88 -19.85 15.39
CA ASP A 20 11.62 -19.45 16.03
C ASP A 20 10.76 -18.55 15.13
N ARG A 21 11.37 -17.62 14.37
CA ARG A 21 10.66 -16.81 13.36
C ARG A 21 10.08 -17.66 12.23
N ILE A 22 10.81 -18.67 11.75
CA ILE A 22 10.32 -19.64 10.75
C ILE A 22 9.15 -20.46 11.32
N ASP A 23 9.30 -21.03 12.52
CA ASP A 23 8.26 -21.82 13.18
C ASP A 23 6.97 -20.97 13.34
N LYS A 24 7.11 -19.73 13.81
CA LYS A 24 6.01 -18.75 13.92
C LYS A 24 5.36 -18.48 12.57
N ALA A 25 6.15 -18.23 11.52
CA ALA A 25 5.61 -17.99 10.19
C ALA A 25 4.76 -19.16 9.69
N LEU A 26 5.27 -20.39 9.87
CA LEU A 26 4.59 -21.61 9.46
C LEU A 26 3.27 -21.85 10.21
N THR A 27 3.17 -21.47 11.50
CA THR A 27 1.91 -21.54 12.25
C THR A 27 0.84 -20.57 11.74
N LEU A 28 1.25 -19.46 11.11
CA LEU A 28 0.34 -18.45 10.59
C LEU A 28 -0.01 -18.65 9.12
N PHE A 29 0.73 -19.48 8.38
CA PHE A 29 0.31 -19.92 7.05
C PHE A 29 -0.84 -20.93 7.16
N ASN A 30 -1.84 -20.74 6.30
CA ASN A 30 -2.85 -21.77 6.06
C ASN A 30 -2.22 -23.01 5.39
N ASP A 31 -2.89 -24.16 5.49
CA ASP A 31 -2.32 -25.45 5.04
C ASP A 31 -2.06 -25.52 3.53
N LYS A 32 -2.77 -24.71 2.72
CA LYS A 32 -2.57 -24.63 1.28
C LYS A 32 -1.31 -23.85 0.91
N LYS A 33 -1.02 -22.75 1.62
CA LYS A 33 0.12 -21.87 1.35
C LYS A 33 1.40 -22.32 2.06
N ARG A 34 1.29 -23.04 3.19
CA ARG A 34 2.46 -23.49 3.98
C ARG A 34 3.50 -24.27 3.16
N PRO A 35 3.15 -25.20 2.25
CA PRO A 35 4.15 -25.92 1.45
C PRO A 35 4.92 -25.01 0.48
N LEU A 36 4.34 -23.88 0.05
CA LEU A 36 4.99 -22.93 -0.86
C LEU A 36 6.19 -22.24 -0.20
N PHE A 37 6.18 -22.08 1.12
CA PHE A 37 7.34 -21.57 1.87
C PHE A 37 8.61 -22.40 1.62
N TYR A 38 8.46 -23.70 1.36
CA TYR A 38 9.56 -24.60 1.03
C TYR A 38 9.75 -24.79 -0.48
N ALA A 39 8.65 -24.79 -1.26
CA ALA A 39 8.71 -24.97 -2.70
C ALA A 39 9.39 -23.80 -3.41
N VAL A 40 9.14 -22.56 -3.00
CA VAL A 40 9.74 -21.37 -3.63
C VAL A 40 11.27 -21.39 -3.55
N PRO A 41 11.92 -21.57 -2.38
CA PRO A 41 13.38 -21.74 -2.30
C PRO A 41 13.91 -22.90 -3.13
N PHE A 42 13.17 -24.01 -3.24
CA PHE A 42 13.57 -25.14 -4.08
C PHE A 42 13.65 -24.75 -5.57
N LEU A 43 12.72 -23.93 -6.07
CA LEU A 43 12.75 -23.46 -7.46
C LEU A 43 13.95 -22.54 -7.76
N LEU A 44 14.50 -21.87 -6.75
CA LEU A 44 15.76 -21.13 -6.85
C LEU A 44 16.99 -22.05 -6.79
N GLN A 45 16.85 -23.22 -6.15
CA GLN A 45 17.90 -24.22 -6.04
C GLN A 45 18.11 -24.99 -7.36
N ILE A 46 17.10 -25.12 -8.22
CA ILE A 46 17.15 -25.96 -9.44
C ILE A 46 16.83 -25.17 -10.72
N ASN A 47 17.17 -25.74 -11.87
CA ASN A 47 16.72 -25.28 -13.18
C ASN A 47 16.43 -26.50 -14.06
N HIS A 48 15.16 -26.90 -14.15
CA HIS A 48 14.77 -28.13 -14.83
C HIS A 48 13.40 -27.97 -15.52
N PRO A 49 13.19 -28.48 -16.74
CA PRO A 49 11.95 -28.28 -17.53
C PRO A 49 10.65 -28.68 -16.82
N ASP A 50 10.69 -29.69 -15.95
CA ASP A 50 9.51 -30.16 -15.21
C ASP A 50 9.06 -29.23 -14.06
N PHE A 51 9.78 -28.13 -13.83
CA PHE A 51 9.51 -27.19 -12.74
C PHE A 51 9.33 -25.74 -13.23
N PRO A 52 8.47 -24.95 -12.56
CA PRO A 52 8.29 -23.53 -12.85
C PRO A 52 9.59 -22.72 -12.75
N GLY A 53 9.68 -21.65 -13.53
CA GLY A 53 10.88 -20.80 -13.58
C GLY A 53 12.06 -21.44 -14.29
N TYR A 54 11.84 -22.45 -15.12
CA TYR A 54 12.89 -22.99 -15.98
C TYR A 54 13.32 -21.96 -17.04
N ILE A 55 14.63 -21.86 -17.24
CA ILE A 55 15.26 -21.07 -18.30
C ILE A 55 16.09 -22.02 -19.16
N ASP A 56 15.75 -22.11 -20.44
CA ASP A 56 16.50 -22.86 -21.44
C ASP A 56 17.61 -21.99 -22.03
N ASP A 57 18.62 -21.72 -21.21
CA ASP A 57 19.80 -20.96 -21.61
C ASP A 57 21.02 -21.54 -20.86
N PRO A 58 22.11 -21.94 -21.54
CA PRO A 58 23.29 -22.49 -20.88
C PRO A 58 24.02 -21.49 -19.99
N GLU A 59 23.81 -20.18 -20.15
CA GLU A 59 24.41 -19.15 -19.31
C GLU A 59 23.67 -18.95 -17.98
N ILE A 60 22.48 -19.54 -17.80
CA ILE A 60 21.74 -19.44 -16.55
C ILE A 60 22.59 -19.96 -15.38
N ILE A 61 22.63 -19.15 -14.33
CA ILE A 61 23.18 -19.52 -13.04
C ILE A 61 22.06 -19.55 -12.00
N TYR A 62 22.15 -20.52 -11.10
CA TYR A 62 21.13 -20.77 -10.09
C TYR A 62 21.78 -21.55 -8.93
N GLY A 63 20.99 -21.89 -7.91
CA GLY A 63 21.47 -22.66 -6.79
C GLY A 63 21.77 -21.82 -5.56
N LEU A 64 21.15 -22.23 -4.46
CA LEU A 64 21.33 -21.66 -3.14
C LEU A 64 22.52 -22.28 -2.44
N VAL A 65 23.44 -21.44 -2.00
CA VAL A 65 24.50 -21.82 -1.06
C VAL A 65 23.84 -22.34 0.23
N LEU A 66 24.45 -23.35 0.85
CA LEU A 66 23.98 -23.97 2.10
C LEU A 66 22.48 -24.36 2.11
N TYR A 67 21.90 -24.74 0.97
CA TYR A 67 20.50 -25.16 0.88
C TYR A 67 20.22 -26.40 1.75
N PRO A 68 19.30 -26.29 2.75
CA PRO A 68 18.91 -27.44 3.54
C PRO A 68 17.93 -28.29 2.72
N TYR A 69 18.23 -29.56 2.48
CA TYR A 69 17.27 -30.51 1.92
C TYR A 69 16.87 -31.52 3.00
N THR A 70 15.73 -31.27 3.65
CA THR A 70 15.23 -32.09 4.77
C THR A 70 13.97 -32.87 4.38
N LYS A 71 13.55 -33.82 5.21
CA LYS A 71 12.31 -34.60 4.98
C LYS A 71 11.08 -33.71 4.97
N GLU A 72 11.05 -32.67 5.79
CA GLU A 72 9.96 -31.69 5.83
C GLU A 72 9.82 -30.95 4.50
N ILE A 73 10.95 -30.55 3.91
CA ILE A 73 11.01 -29.92 2.58
C ILE A 73 10.55 -30.91 1.52
N GLN A 74 11.08 -32.14 1.52
CA GLN A 74 10.66 -33.19 0.59
C GLN A 74 9.15 -33.42 0.63
N HIS A 75 8.55 -33.55 1.82
CA HIS A 75 7.09 -33.70 1.97
C HIS A 75 6.31 -32.48 1.46
N ALA A 76 6.80 -31.26 1.69
CA ALA A 76 6.18 -30.06 1.16
C ALA A 76 6.25 -30.00 -0.37
N LEU A 77 7.39 -30.40 -0.96
CA LEU A 77 7.57 -30.47 -2.41
C LEU A 77 6.63 -31.49 -3.05
N LEU A 78 6.50 -32.69 -2.47
CA LEU A 78 5.57 -33.71 -2.99
C LEU A 78 4.10 -33.27 -2.95
N LYS A 79 3.72 -32.33 -2.07
CA LYS A 79 2.37 -31.73 -2.07
C LYS A 79 2.16 -30.75 -3.23
N ILE A 80 3.20 -30.04 -3.63
CA ILE A 80 3.13 -29.03 -4.70
C ILE A 80 3.39 -29.65 -6.08
N PHE A 81 4.31 -30.61 -6.15
CA PHE A 81 4.81 -31.26 -7.37
C PHE A 81 4.67 -32.80 -7.26
N PRO A 82 3.44 -33.33 -7.13
CA PRO A 82 3.23 -34.77 -6.91
C PRO A 82 3.71 -35.64 -8.10
N ASN A 83 3.71 -35.10 -9.32
CA ASN A 83 4.10 -35.82 -10.53
C ASN A 83 5.63 -35.92 -10.69
N GLN A 84 6.40 -35.16 -9.90
CA GLN A 84 7.86 -35.06 -9.96
C GLN A 84 8.53 -35.89 -8.86
N LYS A 85 7.82 -36.87 -8.28
CA LYS A 85 8.29 -37.67 -7.14
C LYS A 85 9.70 -38.22 -7.32
N LYS A 86 10.02 -38.77 -8.50
CA LYS A 86 11.36 -39.33 -8.77
C LYS A 86 12.48 -38.29 -8.57
N LEU A 87 12.27 -37.08 -9.07
CA LEU A 87 13.23 -35.97 -8.97
C LEU A 87 13.31 -35.38 -7.56
N ILE A 88 12.23 -35.51 -6.77
CA ILE A 88 12.16 -35.02 -5.38
C ILE A 88 12.77 -36.04 -4.41
N ASP A 89 12.57 -37.33 -4.64
CA ASP A 89 13.15 -38.39 -3.82
C ASP A 89 14.68 -38.46 -4.00
N ASP A 90 15.18 -38.15 -5.19
CA ASP A 90 16.62 -38.03 -5.46
C ASP A 90 16.96 -36.78 -6.31
N PRO A 91 17.14 -35.60 -5.68
CA PRO A 91 17.36 -34.34 -6.40
C PRO A 91 18.81 -34.15 -6.88
N ARG A 92 19.71 -35.14 -6.67
CA ARG A 92 21.14 -35.00 -6.99
C ARG A 92 21.38 -34.73 -8.46
N GLU A 93 20.57 -35.33 -9.34
CA GLU A 93 20.68 -35.17 -10.80
C GLU A 93 20.32 -33.76 -11.27
N ILE A 94 19.43 -33.07 -10.55
CA ILE A 94 18.94 -31.72 -10.90
C ILE A 94 19.61 -30.61 -10.10
N TRP A 95 20.57 -30.96 -9.22
CA TRP A 95 21.32 -29.98 -8.46
C TRP A 95 22.36 -29.24 -9.32
N PRO A 96 22.56 -27.94 -9.06
CA PRO A 96 23.56 -27.16 -9.77
C PRO A 96 24.97 -27.61 -9.40
N LYS A 97 25.86 -27.66 -10.41
CA LYS A 97 27.29 -27.89 -10.20
C LYS A 97 27.96 -26.74 -9.43
N LYS A 98 27.53 -25.50 -9.70
CA LYS A 98 27.98 -24.29 -9.01
C LYS A 98 26.76 -23.52 -8.51
N ARG A 99 26.78 -23.13 -7.24
CA ARG A 99 25.73 -22.33 -6.59
C ARG A 99 26.15 -20.86 -6.63
N CYS A 100 25.26 -19.95 -7.03
CA CYS A 100 25.54 -18.52 -7.16
C CYS A 100 24.72 -17.63 -6.23
N ILE A 101 23.63 -18.15 -5.65
CA ILE A 101 22.79 -17.40 -4.73
C ILE A 101 23.36 -17.59 -3.32
N GLU A 102 23.95 -16.52 -2.80
CA GLU A 102 24.74 -16.53 -1.57
C GLU A 102 23.87 -16.49 -0.32
N ALA A 103 22.73 -15.79 -0.39
CA ALA A 103 21.71 -15.82 0.65
C ALA A 103 20.32 -15.59 0.08
N LEU A 104 19.34 -16.21 0.73
CA LEU A 104 17.92 -16.00 0.51
C LEU A 104 17.26 -15.68 1.84
N SER A 105 16.69 -14.49 1.94
CA SER A 105 16.01 -14.02 3.14
C SER A 105 14.62 -13.51 2.79
N LEU A 106 13.65 -13.72 3.67
CA LEU A 106 12.39 -12.97 3.63
C LEU A 106 12.52 -11.70 4.44
N MET A 107 11.85 -10.63 4.01
CA MET A 107 11.69 -9.38 4.75
C MET A 107 10.20 -9.12 5.04
N GLY A 108 9.89 -8.23 5.98
CA GLY A 108 8.53 -7.74 6.21
C GLY A 108 7.81 -8.44 7.36
N SER A 109 6.51 -8.67 7.21
CA SER A 109 5.66 -9.12 8.33
C SER A 109 5.80 -10.60 8.68
N ILE A 110 6.46 -11.42 7.86
CA ILE A 110 6.53 -12.87 8.04
C ILE A 110 7.20 -13.26 9.36
N GLY A 111 6.53 -14.13 10.12
CA GLY A 111 6.95 -14.58 11.44
C GLY A 111 6.80 -13.53 12.54
N THR A 112 5.98 -12.49 12.34
CA THR A 112 5.73 -11.41 13.31
C THR A 112 4.25 -11.29 13.68
N ALA A 113 3.94 -10.45 14.68
CA ALA A 113 2.59 -10.07 15.05
C ALA A 113 1.76 -9.46 13.90
N ALA A 114 2.41 -8.93 12.87
CA ALA A 114 1.76 -8.29 11.73
C ALA A 114 1.54 -9.22 10.53
N GLN A 115 1.94 -10.50 10.59
CA GLN A 115 1.67 -11.46 9.52
C GLN A 115 0.17 -11.79 9.48
N SER A 116 -0.41 -11.66 8.30
CA SER A 116 -1.79 -12.02 7.98
C SER A 116 -1.83 -12.98 6.79
N GLU A 117 -3.00 -13.55 6.49
CA GLU A 117 -3.18 -14.43 5.32
C GLU A 117 -2.95 -13.73 3.98
N LYS A 118 -3.05 -12.40 3.99
CA LYS A 118 -2.82 -11.50 2.85
C LYS A 118 -1.39 -10.95 2.79
N SER A 119 -0.49 -11.38 3.68
CA SER A 119 0.91 -10.94 3.62
C SER A 119 1.59 -11.48 2.37
N ASP A 120 2.31 -10.58 1.72
CA ASP A 120 3.26 -10.82 0.64
C ASP A 120 4.52 -11.54 1.15
N LEU A 121 5.22 -12.22 0.24
CA LEU A 121 6.54 -12.80 0.49
C LEU A 121 7.60 -12.04 -0.30
N ASP A 122 8.25 -11.10 0.39
CA ASP A 122 9.35 -10.31 -0.15
C ASP A 122 10.68 -11.03 0.07
N TYR A 123 11.19 -11.71 -0.96
CA TYR A 123 12.46 -12.41 -0.93
C TYR A 123 13.61 -11.51 -1.40
N TRP A 124 14.63 -11.35 -0.57
CA TRP A 124 15.92 -10.83 -0.99
C TRP A 124 16.81 -11.97 -1.47
N VAL A 125 17.20 -11.89 -2.74
CA VAL A 125 18.07 -12.85 -3.42
C VAL A 125 19.45 -12.21 -3.52
N CYS A 126 20.34 -12.52 -2.58
CA CYS A 126 21.68 -11.92 -2.56
C CYS A 126 22.64 -12.72 -3.42
N VAL A 127 23.29 -12.05 -4.35
CA VAL A 127 24.30 -12.63 -5.26
C VAL A 127 25.58 -11.81 -5.24
N ASP A 128 26.69 -12.44 -5.59
CA ASP A 128 27.91 -11.72 -5.93
C ASP A 128 27.76 -11.09 -7.33
N GLY A 129 27.65 -9.76 -7.39
CA GLY A 129 27.46 -9.02 -8.63
C GLY A 129 28.52 -9.32 -9.68
N GLU A 130 29.76 -9.62 -9.29
CA GLU A 130 30.83 -10.01 -10.23
C GLU A 130 30.61 -11.39 -10.86
N THR A 131 29.97 -12.30 -10.13
CA THR A 131 29.64 -13.64 -10.61
C THR A 131 28.41 -13.64 -11.55
N VAL A 132 27.48 -12.70 -11.33
CA VAL A 132 26.15 -12.63 -11.97
C VAL A 132 26.03 -11.39 -12.86
N LYS A 133 27.05 -11.08 -13.67
CA LYS A 133 27.02 -9.91 -14.56
C LYS A 133 26.24 -10.13 -15.86
N ASP A 134 25.78 -9.01 -16.42
CA ASP A 134 25.22 -8.89 -17.76
C ASP A 134 24.07 -9.87 -18.02
N VAL A 135 24.18 -10.73 -19.03
CA VAL A 135 23.15 -11.70 -19.43
C VAL A 135 22.74 -12.60 -18.26
N ARG A 136 23.67 -12.97 -17.37
CA ARG A 136 23.36 -13.83 -16.21
C ARG A 136 22.43 -13.15 -15.21
N TRP A 137 22.58 -11.84 -15.03
CA TRP A 137 21.66 -11.06 -14.19
C TRP A 137 20.24 -11.10 -14.79
N GLU A 138 20.13 -10.82 -16.08
CA GLU A 138 18.85 -10.80 -16.80
C GLU A 138 18.16 -12.17 -16.79
N LEU A 139 18.91 -13.25 -17.02
CA LEU A 139 18.38 -14.62 -16.99
C LEU A 139 17.91 -15.02 -15.59
N LEU A 140 18.66 -14.65 -14.55
CA LEU A 140 18.24 -14.90 -13.17
C LEU A 140 17.00 -14.08 -12.81
N GLN A 141 16.96 -12.79 -13.18
CA GLN A 141 15.77 -11.95 -12.98
C GLN A 141 14.55 -12.53 -13.71
N LYS A 142 14.72 -12.98 -14.97
CA LYS A 142 13.67 -13.65 -15.74
C LYS A 142 13.16 -14.92 -15.04
N LYS A 143 14.07 -15.74 -14.50
CA LYS A 143 13.71 -16.92 -13.70
C LYS A 143 12.86 -16.54 -12.49
N LEU A 144 13.26 -15.52 -11.74
CA LEU A 144 12.53 -15.03 -10.57
C LEU A 144 11.12 -14.55 -10.97
N THR A 145 10.99 -13.73 -12.01
CA THR A 145 9.68 -13.27 -12.52
C THR A 145 8.78 -14.42 -12.97
N LEU A 146 9.32 -15.45 -13.63
CA LEU A 146 8.54 -16.64 -13.99
C LEU A 146 8.02 -17.39 -12.75
N ILE A 147 8.79 -17.43 -11.67
CA ILE A 147 8.36 -18.03 -10.40
C ILE A 147 7.25 -17.19 -9.78
N GLU A 148 7.38 -15.85 -9.74
CA GLU A 148 6.32 -14.95 -9.23
C GLU A 148 5.01 -15.16 -9.98
N LEU A 149 5.07 -15.15 -11.32
CA LEU A 149 3.91 -15.38 -12.19
C LEU A 149 3.27 -16.75 -11.94
N TRP A 150 4.08 -17.79 -11.76
CA TRP A 150 3.57 -19.12 -11.44
C TRP A 150 2.88 -19.17 -10.08
N VAL A 151 3.49 -18.62 -9.02
CA VAL A 151 2.90 -18.61 -7.67
C VAL A 151 1.60 -17.81 -7.68
N TRP A 152 1.56 -16.66 -8.34
CA TRP A 152 0.35 -15.84 -8.43
C TRP A 152 -0.76 -16.54 -9.23
N SER A 153 -0.45 -17.04 -10.44
CA SER A 153 -1.44 -17.67 -11.32
C SER A 153 -2.04 -18.94 -10.69
N THR A 154 -1.21 -19.76 -10.05
CA THR A 154 -1.60 -21.09 -9.54
C THR A 154 -2.11 -21.06 -8.09
N HIS A 155 -1.52 -20.24 -7.23
CA HIS A 155 -1.76 -20.28 -5.78
C HIS A 155 -2.35 -19.00 -5.18
N LYS A 156 -2.45 -17.91 -5.96
CA LYS A 156 -2.95 -16.60 -5.47
C LYS A 156 -2.20 -16.14 -4.22
N LEU A 157 -0.89 -16.42 -4.20
CA LEU A 157 0.04 -15.94 -3.19
C LEU A 157 0.93 -14.90 -3.88
N GLU A 158 1.01 -13.72 -3.29
CA GLU A 158 1.86 -12.65 -3.78
C GLU A 158 3.29 -12.88 -3.29
N VAL A 159 4.23 -12.96 -4.24
CA VAL A 159 5.65 -13.20 -4.01
C VAL A 159 6.39 -12.19 -4.86
N HIS A 160 7.39 -11.55 -4.27
CA HIS A 160 8.26 -10.59 -4.93
C HIS A 160 9.72 -10.96 -4.65
N PHE A 161 10.56 -10.99 -5.67
CA PHE A 161 11.99 -11.20 -5.53
C PHE A 161 12.77 -9.92 -5.84
N PHE A 162 13.61 -9.54 -4.88
CA PHE A 162 14.54 -8.44 -5.02
C PHE A 162 15.94 -9.02 -5.24
N LEU A 163 16.35 -9.10 -6.51
CA LEU A 163 17.70 -9.54 -6.88
C LEU A 163 18.71 -8.46 -6.48
N SER A 164 19.62 -8.81 -5.57
CA SER A 164 20.46 -7.85 -4.87
C SER A 164 21.94 -8.20 -5.00
N ASP A 165 22.75 -7.26 -5.49
CA ASP A 165 24.20 -7.36 -5.46
C ASP A 165 24.71 -7.04 -4.04
N ILE A 166 25.46 -7.99 -3.46
CA ILE A 166 26.04 -7.88 -2.12
C ILE A 166 26.88 -6.60 -1.95
N GLU A 167 27.69 -6.23 -2.95
CA GLU A 167 28.57 -5.06 -2.84
C GLU A 167 27.77 -3.75 -2.87
N ARG A 168 26.75 -3.67 -3.73
CA ARG A 168 25.82 -2.53 -3.75
C ARG A 168 25.06 -2.41 -2.45
N VAL A 169 24.47 -3.50 -1.97
CA VAL A 169 23.75 -3.52 -0.69
C VAL A 169 24.67 -3.10 0.45
N ARG A 170 25.92 -3.58 0.51
CA ARG A 170 26.90 -3.16 1.52
C ARG A 170 27.05 -1.65 1.57
N ASN A 171 27.11 -1.02 0.40
CA ASN A 171 27.27 0.42 0.22
C ASN A 171 25.96 1.22 0.27
N ASN A 172 24.85 0.62 0.73
CA ASN A 172 23.53 1.25 0.79
C ASN A 172 22.99 1.64 -0.60
N ASP A 173 23.39 0.92 -1.64
CA ASP A 173 22.82 1.04 -2.98
C ASP A 173 21.87 -0.13 -3.22
N PHE A 174 20.58 0.19 -3.34
CA PHE A 174 19.50 -0.76 -3.61
C PHE A 174 18.89 -0.56 -5.00
N GLY A 175 19.47 0.31 -5.83
CA GLY A 175 18.90 0.72 -7.11
C GLY A 175 17.56 1.46 -6.99
N ALA A 176 16.92 1.67 -8.14
CA ALA A 176 15.54 2.09 -8.19
C ALA A 176 14.65 0.87 -7.89
N ALA A 177 13.86 0.92 -6.82
CA ALA A 177 12.83 -0.08 -6.59
C ALA A 177 11.77 0.06 -7.70
N ASP A 178 11.37 -1.05 -8.31
CA ASP A 178 10.50 -1.06 -9.50
C ASP A 178 9.28 -0.14 -9.36
N GLY A 179 9.14 0.77 -10.34
CA GLY A 179 7.97 1.63 -10.54
C GLY A 179 7.95 2.95 -9.78
N GLU A 180 8.58 3.04 -8.61
CA GLU A 180 8.67 4.29 -7.83
C GLU A 180 9.92 4.23 -6.94
N SER A 181 10.86 5.17 -7.10
CA SER A 181 12.25 5.26 -6.57
C SER A 181 12.46 5.20 -5.04
N ALA A 182 11.69 4.40 -4.31
CA ALA A 182 11.75 4.27 -2.86
C ALA A 182 13.03 3.59 -2.37
N GLY A 183 13.68 2.75 -3.19
CA GLY A 183 14.95 2.10 -2.85
C GLY A 183 16.12 3.07 -2.77
N SER A 184 16.18 4.03 -3.69
CA SER A 184 17.24 5.05 -3.74
C SER A 184 17.02 6.20 -2.76
N ALA A 185 15.77 6.52 -2.42
CA ALA A 185 15.43 7.66 -1.56
C ALA A 185 15.62 7.41 -0.05
N GLN A 186 15.70 6.15 0.40
CA GLN A 186 15.77 5.79 1.83
C GLN A 186 16.58 4.50 2.12
N PRO A 187 17.82 4.39 1.63
CA PRO A 187 18.57 3.14 1.71
C PRO A 187 18.94 2.70 3.13
N THR A 188 19.31 3.60 4.05
CA THR A 188 19.59 3.20 5.45
C THR A 188 18.32 2.79 6.19
N PHE A 189 17.17 3.41 5.91
CA PHE A 189 15.88 2.95 6.44
C PHE A 189 15.50 1.57 5.91
N LEU A 190 15.73 1.30 4.62
CA LEU A 190 15.47 -0.01 4.02
C LEU A 190 16.37 -1.09 4.64
N LYS A 191 17.67 -0.82 4.80
CA LYS A 191 18.60 -1.75 5.46
C LYS A 191 18.24 -2.00 6.93
N ASN A 192 17.82 -0.96 7.65
CA ASN A 192 17.30 -1.10 9.02
C ASN A 192 16.03 -1.96 9.05
N GLU A 193 15.11 -1.78 8.10
CA GLU A 193 13.92 -2.63 7.99
C GLU A 193 14.31 -4.09 7.71
N TYR A 194 15.23 -4.33 6.77
CA TYR A 194 15.77 -5.65 6.46
C TYR A 194 16.34 -6.32 7.71
N TYR A 195 17.29 -5.67 8.41
CA TYR A 195 17.86 -6.25 9.61
C TYR A 195 16.88 -6.40 10.77
N SER A 196 15.86 -5.56 10.86
CA SER A 196 14.84 -5.68 11.89
C SER A 196 13.84 -6.81 11.61
N THR A 197 13.60 -7.16 10.35
CA THR A 197 12.51 -8.10 10.00
C THR A 197 12.97 -9.38 9.33
N ASN A 198 14.24 -9.50 8.92
CA ASN A 198 14.68 -10.61 8.10
C ASN A 198 14.44 -11.98 8.74
N VAL A 199 14.11 -12.94 7.88
CA VAL A 199 14.05 -14.36 8.18
C VAL A 199 14.96 -15.05 7.17
N MET A 200 16.10 -15.57 7.64
CA MET A 200 17.09 -16.25 6.81
C MET A 200 16.54 -17.62 6.41
N ILE A 201 16.27 -17.82 5.12
CA ILE A 201 15.65 -19.03 4.58
C ILE A 201 16.73 -20.04 4.18
N SER A 202 17.76 -19.57 3.47
CA SER A 202 18.88 -20.38 3.01
C SER A 202 20.12 -19.51 2.78
N GLY A 203 21.31 -20.13 2.81
CA GLY A 203 22.56 -19.45 2.48
C GLY A 203 23.30 -18.87 3.69
N LYS A 204 24.19 -17.94 3.37
CA LYS A 204 25.13 -17.33 4.30
C LYS A 204 24.41 -16.37 5.26
N VAL A 205 24.90 -16.29 6.50
CA VAL A 205 24.36 -15.44 7.55
C VAL A 205 24.89 -14.00 7.38
N PRO A 206 24.05 -12.96 7.43
CA PRO A 206 24.53 -11.58 7.48
C PRO A 206 25.48 -11.35 8.65
N PHE A 207 26.70 -10.90 8.37
CA PHE A 207 27.76 -10.72 9.38
C PHE A 207 27.34 -9.75 10.49
N TRP A 208 26.47 -8.78 10.17
CA TRP A 208 25.89 -7.86 11.14
C TRP A 208 25.30 -8.55 12.38
N TRP A 209 24.73 -9.75 12.24
CA TRP A 209 24.15 -10.49 13.36
C TRP A 209 25.18 -10.92 14.43
N ILE A 210 26.46 -11.06 14.08
CA ILE A 210 27.49 -11.55 15.02
C ILE A 210 28.37 -10.44 15.62
N THR A 211 28.13 -9.19 15.22
CA THR A 211 28.76 -7.99 15.79
C THR A 211 27.97 -7.43 16.98
N PRO A 212 28.57 -6.67 17.91
CA PRO A 212 27.84 -6.01 19.00
C PRO A 212 26.69 -5.10 18.53
N CYS A 213 25.68 -4.84 19.37
CA CYS A 213 24.54 -3.98 19.03
C CYS A 213 24.85 -2.49 18.85
N ASN A 214 25.94 -2.01 19.45
CA ASN A 214 26.45 -0.64 19.36
C ASN A 214 27.74 -0.58 18.52
N CYS A 215 27.86 -1.44 17.52
CA CYS A 215 29.05 -1.56 16.68
C CYS A 215 29.18 -0.35 15.73
N SER A 216 30.34 0.33 15.77
CA SER A 216 30.66 1.37 14.78
C SER A 216 30.99 0.75 13.42
N LYS A 217 30.88 1.53 12.34
CA LYS A 217 31.25 1.12 10.99
C LYS A 217 32.70 0.62 10.89
N GLU A 218 33.64 1.28 11.57
CA GLU A 218 35.06 0.91 11.55
C GLU A 218 35.30 -0.42 12.24
N TYR A 219 34.71 -0.61 13.44
CA TYR A 219 34.83 -1.87 14.18
C TYR A 219 34.20 -3.03 13.39
N TYR A 220 33.05 -2.81 12.75
CA TYR A 220 32.42 -3.80 11.88
C TYR A 220 33.36 -4.27 10.79
N GLN A 221 33.98 -3.32 10.07
CA GLN A 221 34.89 -3.63 8.96
C GLN A 221 36.14 -4.38 9.44
N GLN A 222 36.73 -3.94 10.55
CA GLN A 222 37.89 -4.60 11.15
C GLN A 222 37.58 -6.05 11.53
N GLU A 223 36.43 -6.29 12.16
CA GLU A 223 36.00 -7.63 12.55
C GLU A 223 35.71 -8.54 11.36
N TYR A 224 35.14 -8.00 10.28
CA TYR A 224 34.89 -8.76 9.06
C TYR A 224 36.20 -9.17 8.38
N LEU A 225 37.14 -8.23 8.20
CA LEU A 225 38.45 -8.49 7.62
C LEU A 225 39.31 -9.45 8.48
N ALA A 226 39.05 -9.51 9.79
CA ALA A 226 39.71 -10.45 10.69
C ALA A 226 39.19 -11.90 10.56
N LEU A 227 38.11 -12.16 9.80
CA LEU A 227 37.64 -13.52 9.53
C LEU A 227 38.61 -14.25 8.59
N LYS A 228 39.36 -15.21 9.14
CA LYS A 228 40.29 -16.07 8.38
C LYS A 228 39.82 -17.52 8.36
N LYS A 229 40.05 -18.20 7.22
CA LYS A 229 39.81 -19.64 7.08
C LYS A 229 40.70 -20.40 8.07
N GLY A 230 40.12 -21.33 8.84
CA GLY A 230 40.83 -22.06 9.91
C GLY A 230 40.58 -21.50 11.32
N ASN A 231 39.88 -20.37 11.46
CA ASN A 231 39.30 -19.94 12.74
C ASN A 231 38.00 -20.75 13.05
N GLU A 232 37.47 -20.66 14.28
CA GLU A 232 36.23 -21.33 14.71
C GLU A 232 35.01 -20.99 13.84
N LEU A 233 34.97 -19.79 13.25
CA LEU A 233 33.92 -19.35 12.33
C LEU A 233 34.46 -19.33 10.90
N ASN A 234 33.88 -20.17 10.04
CA ASN A 234 34.23 -20.22 8.62
C ASN A 234 33.74 -18.94 7.92
N PRO A 235 34.62 -18.13 7.29
CA PRO A 235 34.21 -16.93 6.55
C PRO A 235 33.18 -17.22 5.46
N ASN A 236 33.22 -18.43 4.87
CA ASN A 236 32.29 -18.85 3.83
C ASN A 236 30.84 -19.06 4.31
N HIS A 237 30.57 -18.91 5.61
CA HIS A 237 29.21 -18.97 6.15
C HIS A 237 28.58 -17.58 6.32
N PHE A 238 29.31 -16.50 6.01
CA PHE A 238 28.85 -15.13 6.24
C PHE A 238 28.83 -14.28 4.96
N ILE A 239 27.89 -13.35 4.89
CA ILE A 239 27.84 -12.27 3.88
C ILE A 239 27.93 -10.92 4.55
N ASP A 240 28.65 -10.00 3.92
CA ASP A 240 28.75 -8.61 4.36
C ASP A 240 27.80 -7.73 3.54
N LEU A 241 26.67 -7.40 4.17
CA LEU A 241 25.66 -6.46 3.69
C LEU A 241 25.81 -5.07 4.35
N GLY A 242 26.93 -4.81 5.04
CA GLY A 242 27.25 -3.55 5.71
C GLY A 242 26.61 -3.38 7.09
N ASN A 243 27.07 -2.36 7.82
CA ASN A 243 26.56 -2.00 9.14
C ASN A 243 25.41 -0.97 9.05
N VAL A 244 24.56 -0.93 10.08
CA VAL A 244 23.60 0.16 10.31
C VAL A 244 23.92 0.76 11.67
N GLU A 245 24.79 1.76 11.70
CA GLU A 245 25.19 2.44 12.93
C GLU A 245 24.14 3.49 13.34
N LYS A 246 23.75 4.31 12.38
CA LYS A 246 22.71 5.35 12.46
C LYS A 246 21.85 5.30 11.19
N LEU A 247 20.69 5.97 11.22
CA LEU A 247 19.90 6.24 10.01
C LEU A 247 20.20 7.67 9.57
N GLU A 248 20.14 7.93 8.27
CA GLU A 248 20.43 9.26 7.73
C GLU A 248 19.17 10.13 7.72
N GLU A 249 19.27 11.33 8.30
CA GLU A 249 18.14 12.27 8.44
C GLU A 249 17.63 12.77 7.07
N ASN A 250 18.52 12.88 6.08
CA ASN A 250 18.20 13.32 4.72
C ASN A 250 17.37 12.30 3.91
N GLU A 251 17.24 11.06 4.38
CA GLU A 251 16.34 10.04 3.79
C GLU A 251 14.89 10.17 4.27
N MET A 252 14.66 10.87 5.39
CA MET A 252 13.38 10.84 6.08
C MET A 252 12.24 11.45 5.30
N PHE A 253 12.52 12.53 4.56
CA PHE A 253 11.52 13.20 3.76
C PHE A 253 11.04 12.29 2.62
N GLY A 254 11.97 11.63 1.92
CA GLY A 254 11.66 10.60 0.92
C GLY A 254 10.84 9.45 1.51
N ALA A 255 11.23 8.97 2.70
CA ALA A 255 10.48 7.96 3.43
C ALA A 255 9.06 8.40 3.79
N ALA A 256 8.86 9.64 4.23
CA ALA A 256 7.55 10.18 4.62
C ALA A 256 6.62 10.32 3.42
N ILE A 257 7.13 10.88 2.33
CA ILE A 257 6.43 11.04 1.06
C ILE A 257 6.01 9.68 0.48
N TRP A 258 6.88 8.67 0.59
CA TRP A 258 6.56 7.30 0.22
C TRP A 258 5.39 6.74 1.03
N GLN A 259 5.42 6.89 2.35
CA GLN A 259 4.33 6.41 3.22
C GLN A 259 3.00 7.13 2.92
N LEU A 260 3.02 8.42 2.59
CA LEU A 260 1.82 9.16 2.17
C LEU A 260 1.17 8.58 0.92
N THR A 261 1.98 8.21 -0.07
CA THR A 261 1.48 7.62 -1.33
C THR A 261 0.92 6.24 -1.08
N LYS A 262 1.65 5.37 -0.37
CA LYS A 262 1.17 4.03 -0.01
C LYS A 262 -0.05 4.06 0.90
N ALA A 263 -0.26 5.14 1.66
CA ALA A 263 -1.43 5.27 2.52
C ALA A 263 -2.74 5.42 1.74
N MET A 264 -2.69 5.79 0.46
CA MET A 264 -3.88 5.88 -0.39
C MET A 264 -4.52 4.48 -0.60
N ASP A 265 -3.72 3.41 -0.54
CA ASP A 265 -4.18 2.03 -0.71
C ASP A 265 -4.12 1.21 0.59
N SER A 266 -3.06 1.40 1.40
CA SER A 266 -2.79 0.64 2.63
C SER A 266 -2.54 1.56 3.83
N PRO A 267 -3.57 2.31 4.29
CA PRO A 267 -3.41 3.37 5.28
C PRO A 267 -2.87 2.88 6.63
N PHE A 268 -3.32 1.74 7.15
CA PHE A 268 -2.92 1.26 8.49
C PHE A 268 -1.42 0.98 8.62
N LYS A 269 -0.82 0.31 7.62
CA LYS A 269 0.62 0.05 7.57
C LYS A 269 1.38 1.37 7.47
N SER A 270 0.91 2.28 6.62
CA SER A 270 1.53 3.59 6.43
C SER A 270 1.47 4.48 7.68
N VAL A 271 0.37 4.46 8.46
CA VAL A 271 0.29 5.19 9.74
C VAL A 271 1.38 4.75 10.69
N LEU A 272 1.55 3.44 10.89
CA LEU A 272 2.57 2.90 11.79
C LEU A 272 3.98 3.22 11.30
N LYS A 273 4.23 3.08 9.99
CA LYS A 273 5.54 3.40 9.39
C LYS A 273 5.85 4.89 9.43
N MET A 274 4.87 5.76 9.19
CA MET A 274 5.00 7.21 9.29
C MET A 274 5.27 7.64 10.74
N ALA A 275 4.55 7.07 11.71
CA ALA A 275 4.78 7.30 13.12
C ALA A 275 6.20 6.88 13.56
N LYS A 276 6.72 5.75 13.04
CA LYS A 276 8.10 5.31 13.26
C LYS A 276 9.13 6.37 12.80
N LEU A 277 8.87 7.07 11.69
CA LEU A 277 9.74 8.16 11.23
C LEU A 277 9.72 9.34 12.21
N GLU A 278 8.54 9.78 12.67
CA GLU A 278 8.43 10.87 13.64
C GLU A 278 9.13 10.54 14.97
N VAL A 279 8.97 9.31 15.47
CA VAL A 279 9.68 8.81 16.65
C VAL A 279 11.19 8.87 16.48
N PHE A 280 11.68 8.59 15.26
CA PHE A 280 13.10 8.68 14.94
C PHE A 280 13.58 10.14 14.92
N LEU A 281 12.86 11.05 14.27
CA LEU A 281 13.27 12.45 14.10
C LEU A 281 13.42 13.19 15.43
N ASP A 282 12.44 13.04 16.32
CA ASP A 282 12.43 13.70 17.62
C ASP A 282 13.63 13.32 18.50
N ASN A 283 14.24 12.17 18.23
CA ASN A 283 15.32 11.60 19.03
C ASN A 283 16.57 11.26 18.19
N ALA A 284 16.79 11.92 17.06
CA ALA A 284 17.83 11.57 16.09
C ALA A 284 19.24 11.50 16.71
N GLN A 285 19.55 12.36 17.69
CA GLN A 285 20.83 12.37 18.39
C GLN A 285 21.03 11.22 19.41
N LYS A 286 19.96 10.53 19.84
CA LYS A 286 19.98 9.64 21.01
C LYS A 286 19.59 8.20 20.72
N ARG A 287 19.02 7.86 19.55
CA ARG A 287 18.40 6.54 19.36
C ARG A 287 19.15 5.61 18.39
N ILE A 288 19.48 4.46 18.97
CA ILE A 288 19.92 3.24 18.33
C ILE A 288 18.84 2.77 17.33
N PRO A 289 19.19 2.49 16.05
CA PRO A 289 18.25 1.93 15.07
C PRO A 289 17.49 0.71 15.61
N LEU A 290 16.23 0.54 15.20
CA LEU A 290 15.36 -0.55 15.69
C LEU A 290 16.00 -1.93 15.50
N CYS A 291 16.70 -2.14 14.38
CA CYS A 291 17.44 -3.37 14.13
C CYS A 291 18.49 -3.65 15.21
N ASN A 292 19.22 -2.62 15.67
CA ASN A 292 20.24 -2.76 16.71
C ASN A 292 19.63 -3.01 18.10
N ILE A 293 18.45 -2.44 18.38
CA ILE A 293 17.68 -2.79 19.59
C ILE A 293 17.29 -4.27 19.55
N LEU A 294 16.71 -4.73 18.44
CA LEU A 294 16.36 -6.14 18.24
C LEU A 294 17.60 -7.03 18.39
N LYS A 295 18.71 -6.68 17.75
CA LYS A 295 19.99 -7.39 17.83
C LYS A 295 20.44 -7.58 19.27
N GLY A 296 20.42 -6.51 20.06
CA GLY A 296 20.74 -6.57 21.49
C GLY A 296 19.80 -7.50 22.27
N ARG A 297 18.50 -7.49 21.97
CA ARG A 297 17.52 -8.38 22.63
C ARG A 297 17.71 -9.85 22.26
N VAL A 298 17.97 -10.14 20.98
CA VAL A 298 18.32 -11.49 20.50
C VAL A 298 19.62 -11.98 21.13
N HIS A 299 20.64 -11.11 21.21
CA HIS A 299 21.92 -11.44 21.84
C HIS A 299 21.82 -11.71 23.33
N LYS A 300 20.81 -11.20 24.05
CA LYS A 300 20.58 -11.58 25.45
C LYS A 300 20.08 -13.03 25.60
N GLY A 301 19.61 -13.66 24.52
CA GLY A 301 19.18 -15.05 24.51
C GLY A 301 17.88 -15.29 25.29
N VAL A 302 17.03 -14.26 25.41
CA VAL A 302 15.70 -14.38 26.03
C VAL A 302 14.89 -15.39 25.24
N ASN A 303 14.21 -16.31 25.95
CA ASN A 303 13.40 -17.33 25.31
C ASN A 303 12.18 -16.69 24.63
N SER A 304 12.23 -16.58 23.30
CA SER A 304 11.20 -15.97 22.47
C SER A 304 9.87 -16.74 22.48
N LYS A 305 9.86 -18.03 22.85
CA LYS A 305 8.61 -18.79 23.05
C LYS A 305 7.84 -18.35 24.28
N LYS A 306 8.54 -17.95 25.35
CA LYS A 306 7.92 -17.44 26.58
C LYS A 306 7.67 -15.93 26.54
N ASN A 307 8.43 -15.20 25.73
CA ASN A 307 8.34 -13.75 25.64
C ASN A 307 8.42 -13.29 24.17
N SER A 308 7.41 -13.66 23.39
CA SER A 308 7.38 -13.37 21.94
C SER A 308 7.40 -11.88 21.65
N ARG A 309 6.69 -11.06 22.44
CA ARG A 309 6.68 -9.59 22.33
C ARG A 309 8.08 -8.98 22.45
N TYR A 310 8.96 -9.56 23.28
CA TYR A 310 10.30 -9.00 23.52
C TYR A 310 11.19 -8.98 22.28
N THR A 311 11.03 -9.94 21.36
CA THR A 311 11.89 -10.09 20.16
C THR A 311 11.11 -10.00 18.85
N ASP A 312 9.83 -9.60 18.90
CA ASP A 312 9.01 -9.37 17.73
C ASP A 312 9.27 -7.96 17.16
N PRO A 313 9.71 -7.82 15.90
CA PRO A 313 10.06 -6.51 15.34
C PRO A 313 8.90 -5.51 15.32
N TYR A 314 7.68 -5.98 15.05
CA TYR A 314 6.49 -5.14 15.02
C TYR A 314 6.06 -4.72 16.42
N ALA A 315 6.18 -5.61 17.40
CA ALA A 315 5.97 -5.26 18.81
C ALA A 315 6.98 -4.21 19.28
N LEU A 316 8.27 -4.35 18.92
CA LEU A 316 9.29 -3.35 19.24
C LEU A 316 8.96 -1.98 18.65
N MET A 317 8.62 -1.95 17.36
CA MET A 317 8.20 -0.73 16.67
C MET A 317 6.99 -0.12 17.36
N PHE A 318 5.97 -0.92 17.63
CA PHE A 318 4.73 -0.45 18.21
C PHE A 318 4.90 0.07 19.63
N ASP A 319 5.62 -0.65 20.50
CA ASP A 319 5.93 -0.21 21.85
C ASP A 319 6.68 1.13 21.83
N SER A 320 7.57 1.33 20.85
CA SER A 320 8.28 2.60 20.69
C SER A 320 7.39 3.76 20.25
N ILE A 321 6.38 3.48 19.40
CA ILE A 321 5.40 4.46 18.94
C ILE A 321 4.49 4.86 20.10
N ILE A 322 3.83 3.90 20.76
CA ILE A 322 2.92 4.19 21.87
C ILE A 322 3.64 4.97 22.99
N SER A 323 4.82 4.50 23.41
CA SER A 323 5.60 5.18 24.45
C SER A 323 5.96 6.63 24.10
N TYR A 324 6.13 6.92 22.81
CA TYR A 324 6.44 8.27 22.33
C TYR A 324 5.19 9.16 22.30
N TYR A 325 4.09 8.69 21.71
CA TYR A 325 2.89 9.51 21.56
C TYR A 325 2.12 9.68 22.87
N GLU A 326 2.19 8.73 23.80
CA GLU A 326 1.70 8.92 25.18
C GLU A 326 2.31 10.15 25.87
N LYS A 327 3.58 10.44 25.59
CA LYS A 327 4.28 11.59 26.20
C LYS A 327 4.10 12.87 25.41
N ASN A 328 4.12 12.80 24.08
CA ASN A 328 4.23 13.98 23.23
C ASN A 328 2.90 14.41 22.58
N ASN A 329 2.02 13.46 22.23
CA ASN A 329 0.77 13.79 21.54
C ASN A 329 -0.30 12.69 21.73
N PRO A 330 -0.88 12.57 22.94
CA PRO A 330 -1.69 11.42 23.34
C PRO A 330 -2.98 11.26 22.52
N LYS A 331 -3.42 12.30 21.81
CA LYS A 331 -4.63 12.27 20.97
C LYS A 331 -4.57 11.22 19.84
N PHE A 332 -3.36 10.82 19.42
CA PHE A 332 -3.18 9.80 18.38
C PHE A 332 -3.02 8.38 18.92
N ASN A 333 -2.93 8.19 20.24
CA ASN A 333 -2.69 6.86 20.82
C ASN A 333 -3.76 5.85 20.44
N GLU A 334 -5.03 6.25 20.52
CA GLU A 334 -6.13 5.35 20.17
C GLU A 334 -6.09 4.97 18.69
N LEU A 335 -5.76 5.92 17.81
CA LEU A 335 -5.55 5.64 16.38
C LEU A 335 -4.46 4.59 16.15
N PHE A 336 -3.33 4.64 16.88
CA PHE A 336 -2.28 3.64 16.73
C PHE A 336 -2.69 2.25 17.22
N LYS A 337 -3.42 2.17 18.35
CA LYS A 337 -3.96 0.89 18.85
C LYS A 337 -4.92 0.28 17.83
N ILE A 338 -5.84 1.08 17.26
CA ILE A 338 -6.74 0.67 16.18
C ILE A 338 -5.95 0.17 14.97
N CYS A 339 -4.95 0.95 14.52
CA CYS A 339 -4.13 0.58 13.37
C CYS A 339 -3.36 -0.73 13.61
N LEU A 340 -2.78 -0.93 14.80
CA LEU A 340 -2.11 -2.18 15.14
C LEU A 340 -3.09 -3.34 15.15
N TYR A 341 -4.23 -3.20 15.84
CA TYR A 341 -5.21 -4.27 15.98
C TYR A 341 -5.73 -4.72 14.62
N ILE A 342 -6.19 -3.77 13.79
CA ILE A 342 -6.66 -4.06 12.43
C ILE A 342 -5.53 -4.64 11.57
N LYS A 343 -4.32 -4.07 11.62
CA LYS A 343 -3.18 -4.58 10.84
C LYS A 343 -2.71 -5.95 11.29
N SER A 344 -2.92 -6.28 12.57
CA SER A 344 -2.61 -7.59 13.11
C SER A 344 -3.48 -8.65 12.45
N ASP A 345 -4.72 -8.36 12.05
CA ASP A 345 -5.64 -9.37 11.49
C ASP A 345 -5.74 -10.59 12.42
N CYS A 346 -6.06 -10.31 13.69
CA CYS A 346 -6.13 -11.29 14.77
C CYS A 346 -7.40 -11.06 15.59
N ALA A 347 -8.53 -11.60 15.10
CA ALA A 347 -9.80 -11.49 15.80
C ALA A 347 -9.76 -12.25 17.13
N LEU A 348 -10.21 -11.60 18.19
CA LEU A 348 -10.17 -12.11 19.57
C LEU A 348 -11.51 -11.99 20.31
N SER A 349 -12.55 -11.42 19.69
CA SER A 349 -13.86 -11.24 20.32
C SER A 349 -14.50 -12.56 20.77
N ASN A 350 -14.39 -13.62 19.97
CA ASN A 350 -15.03 -14.90 20.25
C ASN A 350 -14.14 -15.88 21.02
N GLN A 351 -12.97 -15.45 21.49
CA GLN A 351 -12.00 -16.34 22.15
C GLN A 351 -12.06 -16.20 23.66
N PHE A 352 -12.45 -17.28 24.35
CA PHE A 352 -12.19 -17.41 25.77
C PHE A 352 -10.67 -17.45 26.00
N THR A 353 -10.19 -16.80 27.06
CA THR A 353 -8.77 -16.66 27.43
C THR A 353 -8.01 -17.99 27.48
N ASP A 354 -8.73 -19.09 27.70
CA ASP A 354 -8.18 -20.43 27.90
C ASP A 354 -7.86 -21.17 26.59
N ASN A 355 -8.23 -20.62 25.42
CA ASN A 355 -8.07 -21.24 24.10
C ASN A 355 -7.15 -20.47 23.13
N LEU A 356 -6.21 -19.64 23.63
CA LEU A 356 -5.25 -18.92 22.78
C LEU A 356 -4.20 -19.89 22.19
N THR A 357 -4.41 -20.31 20.93
CA THR A 357 -3.64 -21.38 20.27
C THR A 357 -2.33 -20.92 19.63
N THR A 358 -2.20 -19.64 19.28
CA THR A 358 -1.03 -19.12 18.55
C THR A 358 -0.24 -18.10 19.37
N PHE A 359 1.05 -17.95 19.05
CA PHE A 359 1.89 -16.91 19.68
C PHE A 359 1.34 -15.50 19.43
N LYS A 360 0.74 -15.28 18.25
CA LYS A 360 0.18 -14.00 17.81
C LYS A 360 -1.04 -13.64 18.65
N GLN A 361 -1.99 -14.56 18.81
CA GLN A 361 -3.15 -14.37 19.69
C GLN A 361 -2.73 -14.01 21.11
N ASN A 362 -1.78 -14.75 21.69
CA ASN A 362 -1.23 -14.45 23.01
C ASN A 362 -0.61 -13.04 23.08
N MET A 363 0.15 -12.64 22.06
CA MET A 363 0.77 -11.32 22.02
C MET A 363 -0.25 -10.18 21.88
N ILE A 364 -1.23 -10.31 20.97
CA ILE A 364 -2.27 -9.31 20.79
C ILE A 364 -3.16 -9.23 22.03
N PHE A 365 -3.48 -10.35 22.66
CA PHE A 365 -4.23 -10.37 23.91
C PHE A 365 -3.53 -9.59 25.03
N GLN A 366 -2.20 -9.73 25.19
CA GLN A 366 -1.42 -8.91 26.14
C GLN A 366 -1.53 -7.41 25.85
N TYR A 367 -1.61 -7.01 24.58
CA TYR A 367 -1.85 -5.62 24.20
C TYR A 367 -3.24 -5.16 24.60
N LEU A 368 -4.28 -5.93 24.28
CA LEU A 368 -5.67 -5.62 24.65
C LEU A 368 -5.83 -5.42 26.16
N GLN A 369 -5.22 -6.30 26.96
CA GLN A 369 -5.18 -6.17 28.41
C GLN A 369 -4.49 -4.87 28.84
N SER A 370 -3.33 -4.55 28.26
CA SER A 370 -2.61 -3.30 28.60
C SER A 370 -3.36 -2.03 28.21
N TRP A 371 -4.28 -2.10 27.23
CA TRP A 371 -5.08 -0.97 26.77
C TRP A 371 -6.42 -0.83 27.51
N ASN A 372 -6.78 -1.80 28.35
CA ASN A 372 -8.10 -1.91 28.99
C ASN A 372 -9.27 -1.89 27.99
N TRP A 373 -9.07 -2.44 26.79
CA TRP A 373 -10.15 -2.58 25.82
C TRP A 373 -11.20 -3.58 26.35
N GLN A 374 -12.45 -3.14 26.38
CA GLN A 374 -13.58 -3.96 26.79
C GLN A 374 -14.03 -4.87 25.64
N GLN A 375 -14.79 -5.92 25.97
CA GLN A 375 -15.32 -6.89 25.01
C GLN A 375 -16.05 -6.22 23.84
N ASP A 376 -16.94 -5.26 24.12
CA ASP A 376 -17.68 -4.50 23.10
C ASP A 376 -16.74 -3.79 22.12
N THR A 377 -15.59 -3.28 22.61
CA THR A 377 -14.59 -2.61 21.76
C THR A 377 -13.92 -3.60 20.82
N ILE A 378 -13.60 -4.80 21.31
CA ILE A 378 -12.97 -5.88 20.55
C ILE A 378 -13.95 -6.38 19.48
N GLU A 379 -15.19 -6.71 19.84
CA GLU A 379 -16.27 -7.11 18.92
C GLU A 379 -16.49 -6.07 17.82
N ASN A 380 -16.46 -4.81 18.23
CA ASN A 380 -16.60 -3.68 17.33
C ASN A 380 -15.45 -3.60 16.31
N TYR A 381 -14.19 -3.89 16.64
CA TYR A 381 -13.10 -3.88 15.67
C TYR A 381 -12.97 -5.20 14.88
N ASP A 382 -13.40 -6.33 15.45
CA ASP A 382 -13.46 -7.61 14.72
C ASP A 382 -14.51 -7.61 13.61
N SER A 383 -15.56 -6.80 13.79
CA SER A 383 -16.60 -6.55 12.79
C SER A 383 -16.25 -5.44 11.78
N VAL A 384 -14.97 -5.02 11.66
CA VAL A 384 -14.54 -3.93 10.75
C VAL A 384 -15.01 -4.07 9.30
N LYS A 385 -15.14 -5.30 8.79
CA LYS A 385 -15.67 -5.56 7.44
C LYS A 385 -17.15 -5.22 7.27
N ASN A 386 -17.90 -5.20 8.37
CA ASN A 386 -19.33 -4.91 8.44
C ASN A 386 -19.58 -3.47 8.91
N TRP A 387 -18.53 -2.65 9.01
CA TRP A 387 -18.70 -1.28 9.45
C TRP A 387 -19.49 -0.46 8.45
N GLU A 388 -20.31 0.39 9.05
CA GLU A 388 -21.09 1.39 8.38
C GLU A 388 -20.23 2.55 7.85
N PHE A 389 -20.70 3.17 6.76
CA PHE A 389 -20.01 4.26 6.06
C PHE A 389 -19.43 5.33 6.98
N GLN A 390 -20.22 5.83 7.94
CA GLN A 390 -19.83 6.93 8.83
C GLN A 390 -18.59 6.55 9.64
N LYS A 391 -18.56 5.33 10.14
CA LYS A 391 -17.46 4.84 10.96
C LYS A 391 -16.18 4.63 10.15
N VAL A 392 -16.32 4.09 8.93
CA VAL A 392 -15.20 3.97 7.98
C VAL A 392 -14.66 5.34 7.57
N SER A 393 -15.55 6.30 7.33
CA SER A 393 -15.23 7.69 6.95
C SER A 393 -14.52 8.44 8.07
N VAL A 394 -15.02 8.38 9.31
CA VAL A 394 -14.38 9.01 10.48
C VAL A 394 -12.98 8.45 10.71
N LEU A 395 -12.81 7.12 10.70
CA LEU A 395 -11.49 6.51 10.83
C LEU A 395 -10.56 6.92 9.68
N GLY A 396 -11.06 6.93 8.45
CA GLY A 396 -10.30 7.39 7.28
C GLY A 396 -9.84 8.85 7.41
N GLN A 397 -10.70 9.74 7.89
CA GLN A 397 -10.34 11.13 8.17
C GLN A 397 -9.27 11.24 9.26
N GLN A 398 -9.37 10.48 10.36
CA GLN A 398 -8.36 10.47 11.42
C GLN A 398 -7.00 10.00 10.91
N ILE A 399 -6.97 8.90 10.16
CA ILE A 399 -5.78 8.33 9.51
C ILE A 399 -5.11 9.37 8.62
N HIS A 400 -5.85 9.92 7.65
CA HIS A 400 -5.28 10.83 6.67
C HIS A 400 -4.90 12.18 7.27
N SER A 401 -5.61 12.64 8.31
CA SER A 401 -5.25 13.83 9.09
C SER A 401 -3.95 13.64 9.87
N PHE A 402 -3.75 12.46 10.48
CA PHE A 402 -2.49 12.12 11.11
C PHE A 402 -1.34 12.11 10.10
N LEU A 403 -1.53 11.43 8.97
CA LEU A 403 -0.51 11.27 7.93
C LEU A 403 -0.06 12.61 7.34
N ILE A 404 -0.99 13.46 6.91
CA ILE A 404 -0.65 14.77 6.35
C ILE A 404 -0.05 15.70 7.41
N GLY A 405 -0.54 15.61 8.65
CA GLY A 405 0.00 16.37 9.77
C GLY A 405 1.43 15.96 10.11
N CYS A 406 1.71 14.65 10.13
CA CYS A 406 3.04 14.11 10.35
C CYS A 406 4.00 14.54 9.24
N TYR A 407 3.60 14.38 7.98
CA TYR A 407 4.38 14.86 6.83
C TYR A 407 4.75 16.35 6.94
N ARG A 408 3.78 17.22 7.30
CA ARG A 408 4.05 18.66 7.49
C ARG A 408 5.09 18.90 8.58
N ARG A 409 5.00 18.21 9.72
CA ARG A 409 5.97 18.33 10.82
C ARG A 409 7.36 17.85 10.41
N LEU A 410 7.46 16.68 9.79
CA LEU A 410 8.71 16.14 9.25
C LEU A 410 9.32 17.12 8.23
N SER A 411 8.50 17.61 7.29
CA SER A 411 8.95 18.58 6.28
C SER A 411 9.50 19.86 6.90
N THR A 412 8.84 20.43 7.92
CA THR A 412 9.34 21.64 8.60
C THR A 412 10.66 21.41 9.34
N GLN A 413 10.87 20.24 9.92
CA GLN A 413 12.09 19.92 10.68
C GLN A 413 13.29 19.60 9.77
N ILE A 414 13.03 19.18 8.54
CA ILE A 414 14.05 18.78 7.56
C ILE A 414 14.40 19.93 6.58
N GLN A 415 13.67 21.06 6.65
CA GLN A 415 13.97 22.26 5.84
C GLN A 415 15.43 22.70 6.04
N GLY A 416 16.23 22.64 4.96
CA GLY A 416 17.64 23.01 4.96
C GLY A 416 18.63 21.85 4.73
N HIS A 417 18.18 20.59 4.74
CA HIS A 417 19.02 19.44 4.39
C HIS A 417 18.93 19.10 2.90
N GLU A 418 20.07 18.72 2.29
CA GLU A 418 20.12 18.21 0.92
C GLU A 418 19.34 16.88 0.83
N GLN A 419 18.30 16.84 0.00
CA GLN A 419 17.41 15.69 -0.13
C GLN A 419 17.95 14.71 -1.16
N LEU A 420 17.92 13.40 -0.85
CA LEU A 420 18.36 12.33 -1.75
C LEU A 420 17.34 11.97 -2.85
N VAL A 421 16.18 12.61 -2.87
CA VAL A 421 15.09 12.29 -3.81
C VAL A 421 15.28 13.05 -5.12
N ASN A 422 15.23 12.34 -6.26
CA ASN A 422 15.28 12.96 -7.58
C ASN A 422 14.10 13.95 -7.77
N ASN A 423 14.34 15.07 -8.46
CA ASN A 423 13.35 16.12 -8.73
C ASN A 423 12.10 15.60 -9.47
N GLU A 424 12.27 14.63 -10.37
CA GLU A 424 11.14 14.01 -11.05
C GLU A 424 10.26 13.20 -10.10
N ASP A 425 10.86 12.43 -9.19
CA ASP A 425 10.14 11.65 -8.18
C ASP A 425 9.39 12.58 -7.22
N MET A 426 10.06 13.66 -6.82
CA MET A 426 9.43 14.72 -6.04
C MET A 426 8.23 15.34 -6.74
N THR A 427 8.32 15.56 -8.06
CA THR A 427 7.24 16.12 -8.87
C THR A 427 6.06 15.15 -8.95
N VAL A 428 6.31 13.89 -9.30
CA VAL A 428 5.30 12.84 -9.42
C VAL A 428 4.56 12.67 -8.10
N ILE A 429 5.30 12.53 -6.99
CA ILE A 429 4.66 12.29 -5.70
C ILE A 429 3.98 13.55 -5.17
N GLY A 430 4.60 14.72 -5.36
CA GLY A 430 3.97 16.01 -5.03
C GLY A 430 2.61 16.17 -5.73
N ARG A 431 2.52 15.82 -7.01
CA ARG A 431 1.27 15.86 -7.78
C ARG A 431 0.25 14.82 -7.30
N LYS A 432 0.66 13.60 -6.91
CA LYS A 432 -0.24 12.63 -6.25
C LYS A 432 -0.80 13.20 -4.93
N ILE A 433 0.05 13.77 -4.09
CA ILE A 433 -0.34 14.36 -2.80
C ILE A 433 -1.32 15.53 -3.02
N VAL A 434 -1.00 16.46 -3.93
CA VAL A 434 -1.88 17.60 -4.24
C VAL A 434 -3.22 17.12 -4.80
N SER A 435 -3.20 16.15 -5.71
CA SER A 435 -4.42 15.61 -6.32
C SER A 435 -5.31 14.91 -5.28
N PHE A 436 -4.74 14.18 -4.32
CA PHE A 436 -5.53 13.49 -3.31
C PHE A 436 -5.97 14.38 -2.12
N TYR A 437 -5.08 15.24 -1.60
CA TYR A 437 -5.30 15.97 -0.35
C TYR A 437 -5.77 17.42 -0.52
N SER A 438 -5.46 18.08 -1.63
CA SER A 438 -5.75 19.52 -1.76
C SER A 438 -7.21 19.80 -2.07
N VAL A 439 -7.77 20.75 -1.33
CA VAL A 439 -9.08 21.35 -1.60
C VAL A 439 -8.89 22.47 -2.62
N LYS A 440 -9.64 22.42 -3.72
CA LYS A 440 -9.63 23.42 -4.80
C LYS A 440 -11.08 23.82 -5.13
N PRO A 441 -11.35 25.06 -5.57
CA PRO A 441 -12.67 25.45 -6.05
C PRO A 441 -13.17 24.48 -7.14
N GLY A 442 -14.45 24.09 -7.08
CA GLY A 442 -15.08 23.17 -8.02
C GLY A 442 -14.59 21.72 -7.98
N LYS A 443 -13.53 21.39 -7.24
CA LYS A 443 -13.00 20.02 -7.20
C LYS A 443 -13.88 19.09 -6.35
N ILE A 444 -14.37 18.02 -6.96
CA ILE A 444 -15.01 16.91 -6.25
C ILE A 444 -13.98 16.22 -5.38
N GLN A 445 -14.16 16.32 -4.05
CA GLN A 445 -13.15 15.88 -3.09
C GLN A 445 -13.08 14.35 -3.01
N TYR A 446 -11.86 13.82 -3.02
CA TYR A 446 -11.61 12.43 -2.65
C TYR A 446 -12.03 12.17 -1.20
N LEU A 447 -12.72 11.06 -1.01
CA LEU A 447 -13.04 10.48 0.28
C LEU A 447 -11.78 9.82 0.83
N LYS A 448 -11.36 10.32 2.00
CA LYS A 448 -10.24 9.78 2.76
C LYS A 448 -10.74 8.51 3.44
N ARG A 449 -10.51 7.36 2.81
CA ARG A 449 -11.06 6.06 3.23
C ARG A 449 -10.03 5.23 4.00
N ALA A 450 -10.49 4.52 5.02
CA ALA A 450 -9.65 3.55 5.73
C ALA A 450 -9.55 2.20 5.00
N PHE A 451 -10.64 1.77 4.35
CA PHE A 451 -10.74 0.53 3.55
C PHE A 451 -11.99 0.57 2.67
N GLU A 452 -12.11 -0.34 1.69
CA GLU A 452 -13.23 -0.36 0.72
C GLU A 452 -14.52 -1.00 1.27
N THR A 453 -14.42 -2.02 2.13
CA THR A 453 -15.59 -2.74 2.65
C THR A 453 -16.50 -1.80 3.45
N GLY A 454 -17.80 -1.82 3.17
CA GLY A 454 -18.79 -0.96 3.84
C GLY A 454 -18.96 0.44 3.25
N LEU A 455 -18.15 0.85 2.26
CA LEU A 455 -18.32 2.14 1.56
C LEU A 455 -19.39 2.08 0.47
N ILE A 456 -19.44 0.99 -0.30
CA ILE A 456 -20.37 0.83 -1.42
C ILE A 456 -21.79 0.65 -0.88
N GLN A 457 -22.73 1.46 -1.36
CA GLN A 457 -24.14 1.44 -0.99
C GLN A 457 -24.99 0.96 -2.17
N SER A 458 -25.80 -0.06 -1.93
CA SER A 458 -26.74 -0.61 -2.94
C SER A 458 -28.02 0.22 -3.06
N ASP A 459 -28.36 0.97 -2.02
CA ASP A 459 -29.56 1.77 -1.90
C ASP A 459 -29.16 3.16 -1.42
N ILE A 460 -29.57 4.19 -2.14
CA ILE A 460 -29.31 5.60 -1.77
C ILE A 460 -30.61 6.37 -1.84
N THR A 461 -30.92 7.09 -0.77
CA THR A 461 -32.00 8.06 -0.74
C THR A 461 -31.44 9.47 -0.92
N ILE A 462 -31.96 10.23 -1.88
CA ILE A 462 -31.65 11.63 -2.11
C ILE A 462 -32.83 12.49 -1.65
N THR A 463 -32.52 13.57 -0.95
CA THR A 463 -33.49 14.60 -0.53
C THR A 463 -33.00 15.97 -0.96
N MET A 464 -33.93 16.92 -1.04
CA MET A 464 -33.64 18.34 -1.21
C MET A 464 -34.34 19.11 -0.09
N GLU A 465 -33.70 20.08 0.53
CA GLU A 465 -34.35 20.97 1.50
C GLU A 465 -33.97 22.41 1.19
N LEU A 466 -34.85 23.36 1.51
CA LEU A 466 -34.50 24.77 1.41
C LEU A 466 -33.63 25.15 2.59
N ASP A 467 -32.40 25.57 2.32
CA ASP A 467 -31.40 25.93 3.33
C ASP A 467 -30.65 27.19 2.85
N LEU A 468 -30.87 28.30 3.55
CA LEU A 468 -30.29 29.61 3.20
C LEU A 468 -28.78 29.70 3.40
N SER A 469 -28.16 28.71 4.07
CA SER A 469 -26.71 28.65 4.23
C SER A 469 -25.97 28.19 2.97
N PHE A 470 -26.69 27.60 1.99
CA PHE A 470 -26.14 27.17 0.71
C PHE A 470 -26.31 28.26 -0.36
N ASP A 471 -25.35 28.36 -1.29
CA ASP A 471 -25.35 29.38 -2.36
C ASP A 471 -26.63 29.35 -3.22
N THR A 472 -27.14 28.15 -3.49
CA THR A 472 -28.37 27.93 -4.28
C THR A 472 -29.65 28.04 -3.43
N LYS A 473 -29.52 28.28 -2.12
CA LYS A 473 -30.58 28.17 -1.11
C LYS A 473 -31.23 26.78 -1.04
N GLN A 474 -30.59 25.80 -1.63
CA GLN A 474 -31.01 24.41 -1.68
C GLN A 474 -29.89 23.53 -1.15
N ARG A 475 -30.27 22.58 -0.29
CA ARG A 475 -29.39 21.55 0.22
C ARG A 475 -29.85 20.20 -0.31
N TRP A 476 -29.04 19.60 -1.14
CA TRP A 476 -29.21 18.23 -1.60
C TRP A 476 -28.43 17.30 -0.68
N SER A 477 -29.08 16.25 -0.16
CA SER A 477 -28.46 15.30 0.76
C SER A 477 -28.62 13.87 0.27
N ALA A 478 -27.56 13.08 0.38
CA ALA A 478 -27.57 11.65 0.12
C ALA A 478 -27.50 10.87 1.42
N PHE A 479 -28.33 9.84 1.54
CA PHE A 479 -28.39 8.92 2.67
C PHE A 479 -28.28 7.48 2.16
N ARG A 480 -27.68 6.60 2.95
CA ARG A 480 -27.69 5.16 2.68
C ARG A 480 -29.07 4.57 2.95
N GLY A 481 -29.39 3.51 2.22
CA GLY A 481 -30.64 2.78 2.39
C GLY A 481 -31.85 3.52 1.80
N ARG A 482 -33.02 2.91 2.00
CA ARG A 482 -34.31 3.49 1.69
C ARG A 482 -34.87 4.15 2.95
N LEU A 483 -34.92 5.47 2.98
CA LEU A 483 -35.44 6.22 4.12
C LEU A 483 -36.87 6.71 3.87
N ASN A 484 -37.54 7.06 4.96
CA ASN A 484 -38.78 7.86 4.94
C ASN A 484 -38.47 9.29 5.39
N TYR A 485 -39.36 10.24 5.08
CA TYR A 485 -39.19 11.67 5.39
C TYR A 485 -38.82 12.02 6.86
N PRO A 486 -39.34 11.34 7.90
CA PRO A 486 -38.94 11.62 9.29
C PRO A 486 -37.47 11.30 9.60
N ASP A 487 -36.83 10.49 8.76
CA ASP A 487 -35.49 9.98 8.98
C ASP A 487 -34.42 10.83 8.25
N THR A 488 -34.74 11.97 7.65
CA THR A 488 -33.80 12.72 6.78
C THR A 488 -33.02 13.84 7.51
N MET A 489 -32.95 13.79 8.84
CA MET A 489 -32.13 14.73 9.62
C MET A 489 -30.63 14.50 9.36
N HIS A 490 -29.82 15.57 9.38
CA HIS A 490 -28.36 15.47 9.16
C HIS A 490 -27.64 14.61 10.21
N GLU A 491 -28.18 14.54 11.43
CA GLU A 491 -27.67 13.67 12.50
C GLU A 491 -28.01 12.19 12.29
N ASN A 492 -28.72 11.85 11.21
CA ASN A 492 -29.08 10.46 10.93
C ASN A 492 -27.81 9.63 10.65
N PRO A 493 -27.66 8.45 11.29
CA PRO A 493 -26.56 7.53 11.03
C PRO A 493 -26.51 6.98 9.59
N CYS A 494 -27.45 7.34 8.73
CA CYS A 494 -27.48 7.01 7.31
C CYS A 494 -26.90 8.12 6.42
N PHE A 495 -26.61 9.32 6.94
CA PHE A 495 -26.13 10.45 6.14
C PHE A 495 -24.77 10.20 5.46
N LEU A 496 -24.67 10.43 4.15
CA LEU A 496 -23.46 10.23 3.36
C LEU A 496 -22.76 11.56 3.05
N LYS A 497 -23.47 12.48 2.39
CA LYS A 497 -22.93 13.75 1.90
C LYS A 497 -24.06 14.73 1.57
N ASP A 498 -23.76 16.01 1.65
CA ASP A 498 -24.59 17.10 1.14
C ASP A 498 -23.88 17.94 0.05
N SER A 499 -24.68 18.66 -0.72
CA SER A 499 -24.24 19.56 -1.80
C SER A 499 -25.26 20.66 -2.05
N SER A 500 -24.84 21.78 -2.64
CA SER A 500 -25.75 22.81 -3.17
C SER A 500 -26.46 22.37 -4.45
N ASP A 501 -26.01 21.28 -5.07
CA ASP A 501 -26.48 20.81 -6.37
C ASP A 501 -26.49 19.28 -6.47
N PRO A 502 -27.53 18.69 -7.09
CA PRO A 502 -27.69 17.25 -7.17
C PRO A 502 -26.66 16.60 -8.09
N VAL A 503 -26.17 17.29 -9.12
CA VAL A 503 -25.17 16.77 -10.05
C VAL A 503 -23.86 16.53 -9.31
N ASP A 504 -23.41 17.50 -8.51
CA ASP A 504 -22.19 17.37 -7.70
C ASP A 504 -22.30 16.24 -6.67
N LEU A 505 -23.47 16.08 -6.06
CA LEU A 505 -23.75 15.02 -5.10
C LEU A 505 -23.62 13.64 -5.76
N VAL A 506 -24.24 13.46 -6.93
CA VAL A 506 -24.18 12.23 -7.72
C VAL A 506 -22.75 11.95 -8.19
N LEU A 507 -22.05 12.96 -8.72
CA LEU A 507 -20.65 12.84 -9.13
C LEU A 507 -19.75 12.43 -7.97
N TRP A 508 -19.97 12.99 -6.77
CA TRP A 508 -19.23 12.60 -5.58
C TRP A 508 -19.46 11.13 -5.23
N CYS A 509 -20.69 10.64 -5.32
CA CYS A 509 -21.02 9.23 -5.10
C CYS A 509 -20.33 8.30 -6.12
N ILE A 510 -20.32 8.68 -7.41
CA ILE A 510 -19.64 7.93 -8.47
C ILE A 510 -18.13 7.93 -8.22
N PHE A 511 -17.54 9.12 -8.14
CA PHE A 511 -16.09 9.31 -8.18
C PHE A 511 -15.40 8.71 -6.95
N ASN A 512 -16.08 8.70 -5.80
CA ASN A 512 -15.59 8.06 -4.58
C ASN A 512 -15.95 6.58 -4.45
N ARG A 513 -16.64 6.01 -5.45
CA ARG A 513 -17.11 4.61 -5.47
C ARG A 513 -18.01 4.29 -4.28
N ILE A 514 -18.90 5.24 -3.93
CA ILE A 514 -20.01 5.02 -3.00
C ILE A 514 -21.11 4.23 -3.69
N ILE A 515 -21.26 4.43 -5.00
CA ILE A 515 -22.08 3.59 -5.86
C ILE A 515 -21.22 2.79 -6.83
N ASP A 516 -21.74 1.64 -7.22
CA ASP A 516 -21.17 0.80 -8.28
C ASP A 516 -22.12 0.80 -9.50
N LYS A 517 -22.12 -0.24 -10.33
CA LYS A 517 -22.83 -0.25 -11.63
C LYS A 517 -24.36 -0.16 -11.54
N HIS A 518 -25.00 -0.65 -10.47
CA HIS A 518 -26.47 -0.74 -10.38
C HIS A 518 -27.04 -0.34 -9.01
N PRO A 519 -26.79 0.87 -8.49
CA PRO A 519 -27.43 1.39 -7.29
C PRO A 519 -28.93 1.60 -7.50
N ARG A 520 -29.72 1.44 -6.42
CA ARG A 520 -31.13 1.84 -6.37
C ARG A 520 -31.23 3.20 -5.72
N PHE A 521 -31.84 4.15 -6.43
CA PHE A 521 -32.09 5.50 -5.91
C PHE A 521 -33.54 5.68 -5.50
N TYR A 522 -33.72 6.42 -4.41
CA TYR A 522 -35.00 6.88 -3.92
C TYR A 522 -34.95 8.39 -3.81
N LEU A 523 -35.96 9.09 -4.30
CA LEU A 523 -36.07 10.53 -4.19
C LEU A 523 -37.19 10.87 -3.22
N LEU A 524 -36.86 11.43 -2.06
CA LEU A 524 -37.85 11.89 -1.10
C LEU A 524 -38.17 13.35 -1.39
N GLN A 525 -39.07 13.58 -2.34
CA GLN A 525 -39.91 14.77 -2.50
C GLN A 525 -40.73 14.69 -3.80
N SER A 526 -42.04 14.88 -3.70
CA SER A 526 -42.97 14.74 -4.83
C SER A 526 -43.03 15.94 -5.77
N HIS A 527 -42.45 17.09 -5.39
CA HIS A 527 -42.56 18.35 -6.14
C HIS A 527 -41.26 18.74 -6.87
N LEU A 528 -40.27 17.84 -6.92
CA LEU A 528 -39.04 18.07 -7.68
C LEU A 528 -39.31 17.92 -9.18
N THR A 529 -38.62 18.74 -9.98
CA THR A 529 -38.61 18.65 -11.45
C THR A 529 -37.84 17.42 -11.95
N ILE A 530 -36.92 16.92 -11.13
CA ILE A 530 -36.08 15.75 -11.36
C ILE A 530 -36.79 14.50 -10.83
N ASN A 531 -36.68 13.39 -11.56
CA ASN A 531 -37.11 12.07 -11.12
C ASN A 531 -35.94 11.08 -11.02
N VAL A 532 -36.21 9.87 -10.53
CA VAL A 532 -35.19 8.81 -10.35
C VAL A 532 -34.58 8.37 -11.69
N ASP A 533 -35.35 8.41 -12.79
CA ASP A 533 -34.85 8.04 -14.11
C ASP A 533 -33.82 9.05 -14.61
N ASP A 534 -34.03 10.35 -14.37
CA ASP A 534 -33.09 11.42 -14.73
C ASP A 534 -31.73 11.26 -14.02
N ILE A 535 -31.75 10.89 -12.73
CA ILE A 535 -30.55 10.59 -11.94
C ILE A 535 -29.85 9.33 -12.48
N SER A 536 -30.65 8.30 -12.82
CA SER A 536 -30.13 7.05 -13.35
C SER A 536 -29.47 7.23 -14.73
N GLU A 537 -30.06 8.07 -15.59
CA GLU A 537 -29.48 8.49 -16.86
C GLU A 537 -28.16 9.26 -16.66
N LEU A 538 -28.15 10.24 -15.75
CA LEU A 538 -26.93 11.00 -15.43
C LEU A 538 -25.81 10.06 -14.97
N ILE A 539 -26.11 9.07 -14.14
CA ILE A 539 -25.12 8.11 -13.65
C ILE A 539 -24.59 7.24 -14.78
N ASN A 540 -25.46 6.72 -15.64
CA ASN A 540 -25.04 5.92 -16.79
C ASN A 540 -24.12 6.71 -17.71
N ASP A 541 -24.46 7.98 -17.99
CA ASP A 541 -23.60 8.84 -18.79
C ASP A 541 -22.31 9.16 -18.03
N ALA A 542 -22.37 9.70 -16.81
CA ALA A 542 -21.18 10.07 -16.03
C ALA A 542 -20.23 8.87 -15.82
N LEU A 543 -20.73 7.65 -15.61
CA LEU A 543 -19.91 6.45 -15.47
C LEU A 543 -19.15 6.08 -16.75
N MET A 544 -19.55 6.53 -17.95
CA MET A 544 -18.78 6.29 -19.17
C MET A 544 -17.51 7.14 -19.24
N ASP A 545 -17.51 8.34 -18.64
CA ASP A 545 -16.37 9.28 -18.72
C ASP A 545 -15.59 9.38 -17.40
N PHE A 546 -16.25 9.18 -16.25
CA PHE A 546 -15.73 9.52 -14.93
C PHE A 546 -15.71 8.31 -14.00
N HIS A 547 -14.87 7.33 -14.34
CA HIS A 547 -14.64 6.18 -13.48
C HIS A 547 -13.92 6.57 -12.17
N PRO A 548 -14.12 5.83 -11.06
CA PRO A 548 -13.33 6.02 -9.85
C PRO A 548 -11.84 5.86 -10.13
N ILE A 549 -11.05 6.89 -9.85
CA ILE A 549 -9.60 6.88 -10.05
C ILE A 549 -8.89 6.60 -8.73
N ARG A 550 -7.95 5.66 -8.78
CA ARG A 550 -6.95 5.47 -7.71
C ARG A 550 -5.72 6.30 -8.04
N VAL A 551 -5.51 7.39 -7.29
CA VAL A 551 -4.39 8.33 -7.48
C VAL A 551 -3.04 7.62 -7.38
N SER A 552 -2.95 6.59 -6.55
CA SER A 552 -1.78 5.71 -6.40
C SER A 552 -1.39 5.01 -7.71
N GLU A 553 -2.37 4.62 -8.53
CA GLU A 553 -2.20 3.88 -9.79
C GLU A 553 -1.95 4.81 -11.01
N LEU A 554 -1.92 6.13 -10.81
CA LEU A 554 -1.57 7.06 -11.88
C LEU A 554 -0.12 6.83 -12.34
N SER A 555 0.03 6.69 -13.66
CA SER A 555 1.31 6.46 -14.33
C SER A 555 2.27 7.64 -14.14
N ARG A 556 3.56 7.34 -14.01
CA ARG A 556 4.62 8.34 -13.84
C ARG A 556 4.63 9.36 -14.97
N GLU A 557 4.48 8.91 -16.21
CA GLU A 557 4.57 9.70 -17.43
C GLU A 557 3.53 10.84 -17.41
N LYS A 558 2.25 10.48 -17.18
CA LYS A 558 1.15 11.44 -17.01
C LYS A 558 1.38 12.45 -15.88
N LEU A 559 2.04 12.02 -14.81
CA LEU A 559 2.35 12.87 -13.67
C LEU A 559 3.63 13.68 -13.84
N LEU A 560 4.42 13.49 -14.90
CA LEU A 560 5.53 14.38 -15.26
C LEU A 560 5.09 15.43 -16.27
N GLU A 561 4.17 15.08 -17.16
CA GLU A 561 3.55 16.01 -18.12
C GLU A 561 2.68 17.07 -17.44
N PRO A 562 2.51 18.27 -18.04
CA PRO A 562 1.54 19.25 -17.58
C PRO A 562 0.14 18.64 -17.43
N CYS A 563 -0.63 19.14 -16.46
CA CYS A 563 -2.01 18.72 -16.27
C CYS A 563 -2.81 19.01 -17.54
N GLN A 564 -3.62 18.04 -17.98
CA GLN A 564 -4.41 18.12 -19.20
C GLN A 564 -5.85 17.69 -18.91
N ILE A 565 -6.80 18.20 -19.66
CA ILE A 565 -8.21 17.79 -19.55
C ILE A 565 -8.39 16.55 -20.43
N THR A 566 -8.90 15.47 -19.85
CA THR A 566 -9.07 14.19 -20.57
C THR A 566 -10.52 13.95 -20.98
N HIS A 567 -11.46 14.38 -20.13
CA HIS A 567 -12.90 14.23 -20.36
C HIS A 567 -13.62 15.50 -19.91
N CYS A 568 -14.70 15.86 -20.60
CA CYS A 568 -15.56 16.98 -20.25
C CYS A 568 -17.03 16.65 -20.54
N LEU A 569 -17.91 16.88 -19.56
CA LEU A 569 -19.35 16.68 -19.66
C LEU A 569 -20.05 17.98 -19.31
N LEU A 570 -20.94 18.46 -20.19
CA LEU A 570 -21.82 19.57 -19.89
C LEU A 570 -23.22 19.03 -19.59
N VAL A 571 -23.67 19.24 -18.36
CA VAL A 571 -25.01 18.88 -17.91
C VAL A 571 -25.91 20.11 -17.99
N ILE A 572 -26.93 20.03 -18.84
CA ILE A 572 -27.79 21.17 -19.22
C ILE A 572 -29.17 20.98 -18.62
N ASN A 573 -29.67 22.00 -17.93
CA ASN A 573 -31.05 22.08 -17.42
C ASN A 573 -31.43 20.90 -16.52
N PHE A 574 -30.51 20.41 -15.68
CA PHE A 574 -30.75 19.21 -14.88
C PHE A 574 -31.91 19.40 -13.89
N SER A 575 -31.91 20.51 -13.15
CA SER A 575 -32.96 20.86 -12.19
C SER A 575 -34.06 21.76 -12.77
N SER A 576 -33.97 22.13 -14.05
CA SER A 576 -34.96 22.98 -14.72
C SER A 576 -36.23 22.21 -15.08
N HIS A 577 -37.32 22.92 -15.33
CA HIS A 577 -38.57 22.29 -15.76
C HIS A 577 -38.42 21.70 -17.18
N LYS A 578 -38.91 20.48 -17.41
CA LYS A 578 -38.68 19.72 -18.67
C LYS A 578 -39.28 20.36 -19.93
N SER A 579 -40.17 21.35 -19.77
CA SER A 579 -40.77 22.09 -20.90
C SER A 579 -39.87 23.22 -21.42
N VAL A 580 -38.86 23.64 -20.66
CA VAL A 580 -37.98 24.75 -21.03
C VAL A 580 -37.13 24.35 -22.24
N ALA A 581 -37.15 25.20 -23.27
CA ALA A 581 -36.40 25.01 -24.51
C ALA A 581 -35.12 25.86 -24.59
N ASP A 582 -34.94 26.79 -23.64
CA ASP A 582 -33.75 27.64 -23.49
C ASP A 582 -32.76 27.03 -22.49
N VAL A 583 -31.51 27.48 -22.52
CA VAL A 583 -30.46 27.04 -21.58
C VAL A 583 -30.50 27.92 -20.33
N GLU A 584 -31.09 27.41 -19.24
CA GLU A 584 -31.17 28.11 -17.95
C GLU A 584 -29.98 27.78 -17.05
N THR A 585 -29.62 26.50 -16.98
CA THR A 585 -28.54 26.02 -16.12
C THR A 585 -27.59 25.12 -16.91
N VAL A 586 -26.29 25.32 -16.68
CA VAL A 586 -25.23 24.47 -17.22
C VAL A 586 -24.26 24.16 -16.11
N ARG A 587 -23.91 22.89 -15.99
CA ARG A 587 -22.86 22.38 -15.13
C ARG A 587 -21.74 21.86 -16.03
N VAL A 588 -20.55 22.43 -15.90
CA VAL A 588 -19.36 22.03 -16.66
C VAL A 588 -18.52 21.13 -15.77
N ILE A 589 -18.39 19.87 -16.17
CA ILE A 589 -17.67 18.84 -15.43
C ILE A 589 -16.47 18.43 -16.27
N TYR A 590 -15.29 18.29 -15.67
CA TYR A 590 -14.13 17.80 -16.39
C TYR A 590 -13.17 17.02 -15.50
N LEU A 591 -12.47 16.07 -16.12
CA LEU A 591 -11.51 15.19 -15.48
C LEU A 591 -10.11 15.44 -16.04
N THR A 592 -9.12 15.59 -15.16
CA THR A 592 -7.74 15.85 -15.56
C THR A 592 -6.86 14.60 -15.66
N SER A 593 -5.72 14.70 -16.36
CA SER A 593 -4.70 13.65 -16.47
C SER A 593 -4.06 13.28 -15.13
N TRP A 594 -4.11 14.18 -14.15
CA TRP A 594 -3.72 13.93 -12.76
C TRP A 594 -4.85 13.33 -11.90
N GLY A 595 -5.96 12.97 -12.54
CA GLY A 595 -7.08 12.30 -11.92
C GLY A 595 -8.04 13.22 -11.16
N GLU A 596 -7.93 14.54 -11.26
CA GLU A 596 -8.83 15.44 -10.52
C GLU A 596 -10.15 15.67 -11.28
N LEU A 597 -11.29 15.49 -10.61
CA LEU A 597 -12.61 15.78 -11.15
C LEU A 597 -13.10 17.16 -10.65
N PHE A 598 -13.49 18.02 -11.56
CA PHE A 598 -14.03 19.35 -11.29
C PHE A 598 -15.46 19.49 -11.80
N SER A 599 -16.25 20.31 -11.12
CA SER A 599 -17.62 20.70 -11.48
C SER A 599 -17.81 22.19 -11.17
N PHE A 600 -18.22 22.95 -12.19
CA PHE A 600 -18.50 24.38 -12.06
C PHE A 600 -19.88 24.72 -12.66
N ALA A 601 -20.53 25.71 -12.07
CA ALA A 601 -21.80 26.22 -12.55
C ALA A 601 -21.62 27.35 -13.56
N GLY A 602 -22.42 27.33 -14.62
CA GLY A 602 -22.49 28.35 -15.66
C GLY A 602 -21.71 28.01 -16.93
N ILE A 603 -22.26 28.44 -18.07
CA ILE A 603 -21.64 28.20 -19.39
C ILE A 603 -20.27 28.88 -19.54
N LYS A 604 -20.04 29.99 -18.83
CA LYS A 604 -18.77 30.72 -18.82
C LYS A 604 -17.60 29.83 -18.38
N SER A 605 -17.85 28.89 -17.46
CA SER A 605 -16.81 27.95 -17.00
C SER A 605 -16.29 27.06 -18.11
N PHE A 606 -17.08 26.78 -19.16
CA PHE A 606 -16.58 26.09 -20.34
C PHE A 606 -15.71 27.02 -21.18
N THR A 607 -16.10 28.29 -21.36
CA THR A 607 -15.30 29.29 -22.07
C THR A 607 -13.93 29.50 -21.41
N ASP A 608 -13.88 29.50 -20.08
CA ASP A 608 -12.65 29.66 -19.30
C ASP A 608 -11.64 28.53 -19.57
N ILE A 609 -12.13 27.29 -19.71
CA ILE A 609 -11.29 26.12 -20.01
C ILE A 609 -11.13 25.86 -21.51
N LYS A 610 -11.93 26.49 -22.38
CA LYS A 610 -11.96 26.23 -23.83
C LYS A 610 -10.58 26.41 -24.49
N HIS A 611 -9.81 27.40 -24.04
CA HIS A 611 -8.49 27.66 -24.61
C HIS A 611 -7.49 26.56 -24.25
N GLU A 612 -7.51 26.08 -23.00
CA GLU A 612 -6.73 24.92 -22.56
C GLU A 612 -7.22 23.65 -23.27
N PHE A 613 -8.53 23.50 -23.42
CA PHE A 613 -9.18 22.38 -24.09
C PHE A 613 -8.71 22.20 -25.55
N ILE A 614 -8.67 23.29 -26.34
CA ILE A 614 -8.34 23.25 -27.78
C ILE A 614 -6.83 23.24 -28.05
N SER A 615 -6.03 23.81 -27.14
CA SER A 615 -4.56 23.87 -27.31
C SER A 615 -3.84 22.56 -26.99
N GLN A 616 -4.55 21.56 -26.47
CA GLN A 616 -3.99 20.24 -26.18
C GLN A 616 -3.71 19.43 -27.44
N ALA A 617 -2.61 18.66 -27.41
CA ALA A 617 -2.20 17.81 -28.52
C ALA A 617 -3.22 16.71 -28.86
N THR A 618 -3.97 16.26 -27.85
CA THR A 618 -5.09 15.32 -28.00
C THR A 618 -6.35 16.00 -27.48
N LEU A 619 -7.41 16.02 -28.30
CA LEU A 619 -8.69 16.58 -27.88
C LEU A 619 -9.33 15.72 -26.78
N PRO A 620 -9.86 16.33 -25.71
CA PRO A 620 -10.55 15.61 -24.64
C PRO A 620 -11.84 14.97 -25.17
N PHE A 621 -12.25 13.84 -24.57
CA PHE A 621 -13.59 13.31 -24.80
C PHE A 621 -14.63 14.28 -24.29
N CYS A 622 -15.62 14.65 -25.12
CA CYS A 622 -16.61 15.63 -24.71
C CYS A 622 -18.04 15.24 -25.05
N ARG A 623 -18.94 15.45 -24.09
CA ARG A 623 -20.36 15.08 -24.21
C ARG A 623 -21.27 16.14 -23.61
N LEU A 624 -22.49 16.17 -24.12
CA LEU A 624 -23.60 16.95 -23.59
C LEU A 624 -24.62 15.98 -22.98
N PHE A 625 -25.19 16.36 -21.85
CA PHE A 625 -26.27 15.64 -21.18
C PHE A 625 -27.42 16.58 -20.82
N THR A 626 -28.65 16.12 -21.01
CA THR A 626 -29.86 16.79 -20.51
C THR A 626 -30.98 15.78 -20.24
N PRO A 627 -31.73 15.93 -19.12
CA PRO A 627 -32.87 15.06 -18.82
C PRO A 627 -34.07 15.31 -19.75
N SER A 628 -34.11 16.45 -20.43
CA SER A 628 -35.20 16.84 -21.33
C SER A 628 -35.12 16.14 -22.70
N ARG A 629 -35.43 14.84 -22.75
CA ARG A 629 -35.32 13.99 -23.97
C ARG A 629 -35.94 14.62 -25.22
N ASN A 630 -37.12 15.23 -25.09
CA ASN A 630 -37.85 15.85 -26.22
C ASN A 630 -37.21 17.15 -26.74
N LYS A 631 -36.36 17.80 -25.94
CA LYS A 631 -35.69 19.08 -26.28
C LYS A 631 -34.19 18.94 -26.48
N ARG A 632 -33.65 17.72 -26.31
CA ARG A 632 -32.22 17.41 -26.38
C ARG A 632 -31.50 18.04 -27.58
N LYS A 633 -31.99 17.79 -28.80
CA LYS A 633 -31.37 18.32 -30.03
C LYS A 633 -31.35 19.86 -30.08
N VAL A 634 -32.39 20.51 -29.57
CA VAL A 634 -32.50 21.97 -29.56
C VAL A 634 -31.53 22.57 -28.55
N LEU A 635 -31.52 22.03 -27.33
CA LEU A 635 -30.63 22.48 -26.26
C LEU A 635 -29.16 22.26 -26.62
N TYR A 636 -28.81 21.13 -27.23
CA TYR A 636 -27.42 20.84 -27.63
C TYR A 636 -26.94 21.82 -28.67
N LYS A 637 -27.73 22.04 -29.73
CA LYS A 637 -27.41 23.03 -30.77
C LYS A 637 -27.28 24.45 -30.21
N PHE A 638 -28.13 24.81 -29.24
CA PHE A 638 -28.05 26.11 -28.57
C PHE A 638 -26.74 26.25 -27.80
N VAL A 639 -26.35 25.22 -27.04
CA VAL A 639 -25.06 25.21 -26.32
C VAL A 639 -23.88 25.29 -27.28
N GLU A 640 -23.87 24.50 -28.35
CA GLU A 640 -22.83 24.54 -29.39
C GLU A 640 -22.64 25.95 -29.97
N GLN A 641 -23.75 26.65 -30.23
CA GLN A 641 -23.73 28.03 -30.70
C GLN A 641 -23.24 29.01 -29.63
N LEU A 642 -23.64 28.83 -28.36
CA LEU A 642 -23.20 29.67 -27.25
C LEU A 642 -21.70 29.59 -27.01
N VAL A 643 -21.13 28.38 -27.10
CA VAL A 643 -19.72 28.15 -26.83
C VAL A 643 -18.84 28.15 -28.07
N ASP A 644 -19.44 28.26 -29.26
CA ASP A 644 -18.78 28.16 -30.57
C ASP A 644 -17.87 26.92 -30.62
N PHE A 645 -18.45 25.76 -30.33
CA PHE A 645 -17.75 24.49 -30.25
C PHE A 645 -18.67 23.35 -30.70
N ASP A 646 -18.16 22.50 -31.59
CA ASP A 646 -18.88 21.38 -32.18
C ASP A 646 -18.49 20.09 -31.44
N PHE A 647 -19.38 19.61 -30.56
CA PHE A 647 -19.10 18.44 -29.73
C PHE A 647 -19.15 17.14 -30.54
N ASP A 648 -19.88 17.10 -31.67
CA ASP A 648 -20.02 15.93 -32.54
C ASP A 648 -18.75 15.65 -33.35
N LYS A 649 -17.99 16.69 -33.74
CA LYS A 649 -16.70 16.52 -34.44
C LYS A 649 -15.63 15.81 -33.61
N VAL A 650 -15.60 16.04 -32.30
CA VAL A 650 -14.64 15.42 -31.38
C VAL A 650 -14.86 13.91 -31.28
N GLY A 651 -16.12 13.46 -31.24
CA GLY A 651 -16.47 12.04 -31.21
C GLY A 651 -16.09 11.27 -32.50
N LEU A 652 -16.05 11.95 -33.64
CA LEU A 652 -15.69 11.38 -34.95
C LEU A 652 -14.18 11.26 -35.17
N GLU A 653 -13.36 12.18 -34.65
CA GLU A 653 -11.90 12.08 -34.74
C GLU A 653 -11.34 10.96 -33.85
N ILE A 654 -11.97 10.68 -32.71
CA ILE A 654 -11.53 9.62 -31.80
C ILE A 654 -11.85 8.22 -32.37
N LYS A 655 -13.01 8.06 -33.02
CA LYS A 655 -13.36 6.81 -33.74
C LYS A 655 -12.46 6.50 -34.95
N LYS A 656 -11.68 7.46 -35.44
CA LYS A 656 -10.71 7.26 -36.52
C LYS A 656 -9.30 6.89 -36.01
N LYS A 657 -9.03 7.04 -34.71
CA LYS A 657 -7.73 6.78 -34.07
C LYS A 657 -7.71 5.52 -33.20
N VAL A 658 -8.87 4.91 -32.94
CA VAL A 658 -9.05 3.54 -32.39
C VAL A 658 -9.37 2.61 -33.54
#